data_AF-A0A399I0A7-F1
#
_entry.id   AF-A0A399I0A7-F1
#
_cell.length_a   1.000
_cell.length_b   1.000
_cell.length_c   1.000
_cell.angle_alpha   90.00
_cell.angle_beta   90.00
_cell.angle_gamma   90.00
#
_symmetry.space_group_name_H-M   'P 1'
#
loop_
_entity.id
_entity.type
_entity.pdbx_description
1 polymer ?
#
loop_
_entity_poly.entity_id
_entity_poly.type
_entity_poly.pdbx_seq_one_letter_code
_entity_poly.pdbx_strand_id
1 'polypeptide(L)'
;MTCRPNTQKIILISIFVLTLKFSVAADYCHALQAQVPETGQKISYAAGDDGALTPGVLLPSPRFTINGNGTVTDNLTGLVWLRNAYCTDTVGGVDKSNNTLTWANALVWTNNLASGKCSLTDGSTVGDWRLPTWLELESLVDASKYNSALPTNHPFNIGIGYYWTSTTHAHYSDTAWYVSTGDGYVYANYKTSKEYVWPVRGGQFGNSVASISPVATDFGTVTVGSSSSQTVTIANTAASGSSKLQINSIALRGADPDQFRINTGNGSDGSCGSLTPVIPAGSSCTVMASYNPATVGGKSAVLRISGSDVTAPNKDIALTGNGAGYTVTGSISGGNGTISSANTVIVGNSAATFTLAPNANYQPSTTVSGTCPSGSWSGNTYTTGSISADCMVGFSFVKITYPLTLSVSGAGTVHTTTNPATTDMSCTSNCSQSYDIGSVVTLSPSAGVGYTFISWGDNCGGSDVCQVTMDQARRVTATFADITPPDTNITSSPATSTTSTSFSFTFSATEIGSTFECKLSNGSWGTCTSPYGNSIVFAQCTTCRTDSQLSFAVRAKDLAGNDDPTPATWNWTINFPIGIPIDNVQDGGLVQLPAIDFVNDLTFSKEITFSLKGGYASDYQSQIGMTIIHGAITITAGTVNMENIVIAP
;
A
#
# COMPACT_ATOMS: atom_id res chain seq x y z
N MET A 1 49.44 36.96 -30.76
CA MET A 1 49.68 37.55 -29.42
C MET A 1 48.80 38.78 -29.34
N THR A 2 47.82 38.97 -28.45
CA THR A 2 47.60 38.51 -27.07
C THR A 2 46.11 38.68 -26.74
N CYS A 3 45.52 37.72 -26.03
CA CYS A 3 44.22 37.89 -25.35
C CYS A 3 44.35 38.78 -24.11
N ARG A 4 43.30 39.56 -23.79
CA ARG A 4 42.72 39.68 -22.43
C ARG A 4 41.27 40.19 -22.48
N PRO A 5 40.42 39.80 -21.50
CA PRO A 5 38.96 39.97 -21.52
C PRO A 5 38.50 41.22 -20.75
N ASN A 6 37.25 41.66 -20.97
CA ASN A 6 36.59 42.62 -20.08
C ASN A 6 35.15 42.21 -19.76
N THR A 7 34.84 42.31 -18.47
CA THR A 7 33.64 41.87 -17.75
C THR A 7 32.72 43.08 -17.59
N GLN A 8 31.40 42.93 -17.76
CA GLN A 8 30.45 43.85 -17.11
C GLN A 8 29.31 43.09 -16.43
N LYS A 9 29.07 43.54 -15.19
CA LYS A 9 28.21 42.99 -14.14
C LYS A 9 26.74 43.33 -14.38
N ILE A 10 25.87 42.37 -14.16
CA ILE A 10 24.42 42.56 -14.01
C ILE A 10 24.15 43.01 -12.56
N ILE A 11 23.45 44.14 -12.40
CA ILE A 11 22.99 44.67 -11.12
C ILE A 11 21.66 44.01 -10.76
N LEU A 12 21.62 43.34 -9.60
CA LEU A 12 20.39 42.87 -8.96
C LEU A 12 19.66 44.05 -8.30
N ILE A 13 18.39 44.27 -8.67
CA ILE A 13 17.41 45.00 -7.86
C ILE A 13 16.21 44.08 -7.65
N SER A 14 15.99 43.70 -6.39
CA SER A 14 14.88 42.88 -5.90
C SER A 14 13.68 43.77 -5.54
N ILE A 15 12.56 43.69 -6.26
CA ILE A 15 11.23 44.11 -5.75
C ILE A 15 10.11 43.18 -6.26
N PHE A 16 9.53 42.46 -5.29
CA PHE A 16 8.15 41.97 -5.09
C PHE A 16 7.20 41.59 -6.26
N VAL A 17 6.85 40.30 -6.24
CA VAL A 17 5.67 39.55 -6.71
C VAL A 17 4.44 40.32 -7.21
N LEU A 18 4.09 40.09 -8.49
CA LEU A 18 2.70 39.98 -8.96
C LEU A 18 2.65 39.08 -10.21
N THR A 19 2.21 37.83 -10.06
CA THR A 19 2.07 36.88 -11.17
C THR A 19 0.78 37.16 -11.96
N LEU A 20 0.89 37.97 -13.03
CA LEU A 20 -0.03 37.88 -14.18
C LEU A 20 0.63 36.96 -15.23
N LYS A 21 0.07 35.76 -15.41
CA LYS A 21 0.42 34.87 -16.52
C LYS A 21 -0.15 35.43 -17.82
N PHE A 22 0.64 36.25 -18.52
CA PHE A 22 0.50 36.42 -19.97
C PHE A 22 1.28 35.29 -20.63
N SER A 23 0.56 34.27 -21.12
CA SER A 23 1.13 33.28 -22.04
C SER A 23 1.31 33.95 -23.40
N VAL A 24 2.48 34.55 -23.63
CA VAL A 24 2.94 34.85 -24.98
C VAL A 24 3.54 33.55 -25.50
N ALA A 25 2.74 32.78 -26.24
CA ALA A 25 3.27 31.69 -27.04
C ALA A 25 4.12 32.33 -28.14
N ALA A 26 5.44 32.25 -28.00
CA ALA A 26 6.35 32.56 -29.09
C ALA A 26 6.14 31.50 -30.18
N ASP A 27 5.67 31.94 -31.35
CA ASP A 27 5.76 31.19 -32.59
C ASP A 27 7.24 30.90 -32.89
N TYR A 28 7.72 29.73 -32.46
CA TYR A 28 8.93 29.15 -33.06
C TYR A 28 8.51 28.49 -34.36
N CYS A 29 8.54 29.28 -35.43
CA CYS A 29 8.65 28.73 -36.77
C CYS A 29 10.00 27.98 -36.83
N HIS A 30 9.97 26.67 -36.61
CA HIS A 30 11.13 25.83 -36.90
C HIS A 30 11.36 25.91 -38.42
N ALA A 31 12.29 26.77 -38.84
CA ALA A 31 12.88 26.68 -40.15
C ALA A 31 13.32 25.24 -40.35
N LEU A 32 12.92 24.61 -41.46
CA LEU A 32 13.48 23.34 -41.89
C LEU A 32 15.00 23.42 -41.73
N GLN A 33 15.58 22.56 -40.91
CA GLN A 33 17.03 22.43 -40.87
C GLN A 33 17.48 22.09 -42.29
N ALA A 34 18.20 23.00 -42.93
CA ALA A 34 18.88 22.72 -44.19
C ALA A 34 19.74 21.48 -43.96
N GLN A 35 19.66 20.49 -44.86
CA GLN A 35 20.57 19.35 -44.81
C GLN A 35 21.97 19.84 -45.17
N VAL A 36 22.78 20.10 -44.14
CA VAL A 36 24.18 20.51 -44.32
C VAL A 36 25.02 19.23 -44.45
N PRO A 37 25.84 19.08 -45.51
CA PRO A 37 26.78 17.96 -45.62
C PRO A 37 27.72 17.91 -44.41
N GLU A 38 28.15 16.72 -44.00
CA GLU A 38 29.36 16.60 -43.18
C GLU A 38 30.54 17.29 -43.90
N THR A 39 31.35 18.05 -43.17
CA THR A 39 32.46 18.85 -43.74
C THR A 39 33.63 18.01 -44.28
N GLY A 40 33.62 16.70 -44.01
CA GLY A 40 34.73 15.79 -44.32
C GLY A 40 35.87 15.83 -43.30
N GLN A 41 35.89 16.81 -42.39
CA GLN A 41 36.87 16.89 -41.31
C GLN A 41 36.63 15.78 -40.28
N LYS A 42 37.55 14.81 -40.22
CA LYS A 42 37.51 13.66 -39.28
C LYS A 42 38.56 13.75 -38.17
N ILE A 43 39.50 14.68 -38.28
CA ILE A 43 40.55 14.91 -37.29
C ILE A 43 40.14 16.12 -36.47
N SER A 44 39.97 15.90 -35.16
CA SER A 44 39.78 16.99 -34.20
C SER A 44 41.12 17.57 -33.77
N TYR A 45 41.23 18.90 -33.79
CA TYR A 45 42.35 19.69 -33.29
C TYR A 45 42.00 20.44 -32.00
N ALA A 46 40.72 20.57 -31.66
CA ALA A 46 40.24 21.11 -30.38
C ALA A 46 38.87 20.54 -30.01
N ALA A 47 38.57 20.42 -28.72
CA ALA A 47 37.27 19.96 -28.27
C ALA A 47 36.14 20.88 -28.77
N GLY A 48 35.14 20.30 -29.44
CA GLY A 48 33.99 21.01 -30.00
C GLY A 48 34.20 21.56 -31.41
N ASP A 49 35.31 21.25 -32.07
CA ASP A 49 35.45 21.49 -33.51
C ASP A 49 34.61 20.51 -34.35
N ASP A 50 34.50 20.78 -35.64
CA ASP A 50 33.74 19.96 -36.59
C ASP A 50 34.31 18.53 -36.73
N GLY A 51 35.62 18.36 -36.56
CA GLY A 51 36.27 17.05 -36.44
C GLY A 51 35.87 16.25 -35.20
N ALA A 52 35.60 16.92 -34.06
CA ALA A 52 35.12 16.28 -32.82
C ALA A 52 33.62 15.99 -32.85
N LEU A 53 32.84 16.88 -33.44
CA LEU A 53 31.37 16.82 -33.43
C LEU A 53 30.81 16.01 -34.60
N THR A 54 31.60 15.88 -35.69
CA THR A 54 31.17 15.34 -36.99
C THR A 54 29.77 15.83 -37.37
N PRO A 55 29.52 17.17 -37.34
CA PRO A 55 28.18 17.71 -37.54
C PRO A 55 27.83 17.70 -39.03
N GLY A 56 26.59 17.33 -39.36
CA GLY A 56 26.09 17.28 -40.73
C GLY A 56 25.40 15.96 -41.05
N VAL A 57 25.01 15.78 -42.32
CA VAL A 57 24.44 14.53 -42.82
C VAL A 57 25.56 13.61 -43.29
N LEU A 58 25.54 12.36 -42.79
CA LEU A 58 26.48 11.31 -43.17
C LEU A 58 26.59 11.18 -44.70
N LEU A 59 27.82 11.20 -45.21
CA LEU A 59 28.08 11.04 -46.63
C LEU A 59 27.61 9.66 -47.14
N PRO A 60 26.77 9.59 -48.18
CA PRO A 60 26.39 8.32 -48.81
C PRO A 60 27.60 7.56 -49.34
N SER A 61 27.53 6.23 -49.35
CA SER A 61 28.56 5.36 -49.94
C SER A 61 27.93 4.46 -51.01
N PRO A 62 28.19 4.70 -52.31
CA PRO A 62 29.08 5.72 -52.87
C PRO A 62 28.46 7.14 -52.84
N ARG A 63 29.29 8.18 -52.70
CA ARG A 63 28.82 9.59 -52.78
C ARG A 63 28.39 9.98 -54.18
N PHE A 64 29.08 9.46 -55.19
CA PHE A 64 28.85 9.79 -56.60
C PHE A 64 28.52 8.56 -57.43
N THR A 65 27.53 8.67 -58.30
CA THR A 65 27.14 7.64 -59.27
C THR A 65 27.48 8.10 -60.68
N ILE A 66 28.31 7.36 -61.42
CA ILE A 66 28.59 7.61 -62.83
C ILE A 66 27.46 7.03 -63.68
N ASN A 67 26.77 7.85 -64.46
CA ASN A 67 25.58 7.43 -65.21
C ASN A 67 25.89 6.86 -66.61
N GLY A 68 27.15 6.84 -67.03
CA GLY A 68 27.57 6.33 -68.35
C GLY A 68 27.18 7.21 -69.56
N ASN A 69 26.54 8.37 -69.32
CA ASN A 69 25.99 9.26 -70.34
C ASN A 69 26.61 10.68 -70.32
N GLY A 70 27.82 10.79 -69.77
CA GLY A 70 28.52 12.08 -69.59
C GLY A 70 28.14 12.84 -68.31
N THR A 71 27.26 12.28 -67.47
CA THR A 71 26.84 12.89 -66.19
C THR A 71 27.24 12.08 -64.96
N VAL A 72 27.24 12.74 -63.81
CA VAL A 72 27.45 12.13 -62.49
C VAL A 72 26.34 12.61 -61.55
N THR A 73 25.68 11.69 -60.85
CA THR A 73 24.73 12.01 -59.79
C THR A 73 25.44 12.11 -58.45
N ASP A 74 25.22 13.21 -57.74
CA ASP A 74 25.57 13.36 -56.33
C ASP A 74 24.45 12.75 -55.47
N ASN A 75 24.73 11.63 -54.79
CA ASN A 75 23.74 10.91 -53.99
C ASN A 75 23.39 11.61 -52.66
N LEU A 76 24.15 12.64 -52.24
CA LEU A 76 23.78 13.44 -51.06
C LEU A 76 22.75 14.50 -51.44
N THR A 77 23.00 15.25 -52.52
CA THR A 77 22.17 16.40 -52.91
C THR A 77 21.09 16.04 -53.94
N GLY A 78 21.22 14.89 -54.60
CA GLY A 78 20.38 14.49 -55.73
C GLY A 78 20.68 15.27 -57.03
N LEU A 79 21.66 16.17 -57.03
CA LEU A 79 22.03 16.97 -58.20
C LEU A 79 22.79 16.13 -59.23
N VAL A 80 22.63 16.48 -60.51
CA VAL A 80 23.34 15.86 -61.62
C VAL A 80 24.31 16.86 -62.21
N TRP A 81 25.59 16.48 -62.25
CA TRP A 81 26.69 17.32 -62.66
C TRP A 81 27.27 16.85 -63.99
N LEU A 82 27.75 17.79 -64.81
CA LEU A 82 28.51 17.45 -66.00
C LEU A 82 29.81 16.78 -65.57
N ARG A 83 30.10 15.57 -66.09
CA ARG A 83 31.28 14.82 -65.66
C ARG A 83 32.59 15.49 -66.08
N ASN A 84 32.60 16.15 -67.24
CA ASN A 84 33.78 16.82 -67.79
C ASN A 84 33.59 18.34 -67.80
N ALA A 85 34.03 19.02 -66.75
CA ALA A 85 33.97 20.49 -66.64
C ALA A 85 34.86 21.19 -67.71
N TYR A 86 35.85 20.46 -68.23
CA TYR A 86 36.77 20.92 -69.27
C TYR A 86 36.29 20.72 -70.69
N CYS A 87 34.99 20.48 -70.90
CA CYS A 87 34.41 20.55 -72.22
C CYS A 87 34.71 21.90 -72.89
N THR A 88 35.18 21.86 -74.13
CA THR A 88 35.53 23.05 -74.95
C THR A 88 34.58 23.28 -76.13
N ASP A 89 33.52 22.48 -76.25
CA ASP A 89 32.51 22.64 -77.31
C ASP A 89 31.92 24.06 -77.33
N THR A 90 31.73 24.61 -78.52
CA THR A 90 30.92 25.81 -78.72
C THR A 90 29.44 25.46 -78.54
N VAL A 91 28.78 26.13 -77.59
CA VAL A 91 27.39 25.89 -77.20
C VAL A 91 26.66 27.23 -77.11
N GLY A 92 25.45 27.33 -77.68
CA GLY A 92 24.66 28.58 -77.66
C GLY A 92 25.34 29.77 -78.34
N GLY A 93 26.26 29.52 -79.29
CA GLY A 93 27.06 30.57 -79.95
C GLY A 93 28.24 31.08 -79.11
N VAL A 94 28.49 30.52 -77.93
CA VAL A 94 29.59 30.91 -77.03
C VAL A 94 30.76 29.94 -77.19
N ASP A 95 31.95 30.46 -77.51
CA ASP A 95 33.20 29.68 -77.60
C ASP A 95 33.86 29.48 -76.23
N LYS A 96 34.03 28.22 -75.81
CA LYS A 96 34.73 27.79 -74.58
C LYS A 96 36.07 27.10 -74.88
N SER A 97 36.68 27.35 -76.05
CA SER A 97 37.99 26.79 -76.44
C SER A 97 39.10 27.01 -75.41
N ASN A 98 39.11 28.18 -74.75
CA ASN A 98 40.06 28.54 -73.68
C ASN A 98 39.60 28.13 -72.27
N ASN A 99 38.55 27.31 -72.18
CA ASN A 99 38.01 26.69 -70.96
C ASN A 99 37.41 27.65 -69.89
N THR A 100 37.63 28.95 -70.03
CA THR A 100 37.11 30.00 -69.15
C THR A 100 36.18 30.95 -69.91
N LEU A 101 35.14 31.45 -69.23
CA LEU A 101 34.13 32.33 -69.80
C LEU A 101 33.86 33.52 -68.88
N THR A 102 33.42 34.65 -69.46
CA THR A 102 32.81 35.73 -68.66
C THR A 102 31.50 35.24 -68.06
N TRP A 103 31.06 35.84 -66.95
CA TRP A 103 29.88 35.35 -66.22
C TRP A 103 28.62 35.32 -67.09
N ALA A 104 28.40 36.35 -67.92
CA ALA A 104 27.27 36.39 -68.85
C ALA A 104 27.35 35.27 -69.91
N ASN A 105 28.53 35.03 -70.48
CA ASN A 105 28.75 33.96 -71.45
C ASN A 105 28.64 32.57 -70.80
N ALA A 106 29.03 32.42 -69.54
CA ALA A 106 28.90 31.19 -68.77
C ALA A 106 27.42 30.80 -68.56
N LEU A 107 26.56 31.78 -68.24
CA LEU A 107 25.11 31.55 -68.16
C LEU A 107 24.52 31.10 -69.49
N VAL A 108 24.86 31.80 -70.58
CA VAL A 108 24.36 31.47 -71.93
C VAL A 108 24.85 30.09 -72.38
N TRP A 109 26.15 29.82 -72.24
CA TRP A 109 26.76 28.54 -72.62
C TRP A 109 26.12 27.39 -71.85
N THR A 110 25.95 27.55 -70.53
CA THR A 110 25.38 26.49 -69.70
C THR A 110 23.91 26.24 -69.98
N ASN A 111 23.10 27.30 -70.12
CA ASN A 111 21.67 27.18 -70.41
C ASN A 111 21.39 26.55 -71.79
N ASN A 112 22.35 26.63 -72.72
CA ASN A 112 22.24 26.01 -74.04
C ASN A 112 22.90 24.63 -74.13
N LEU A 113 23.51 24.14 -73.06
CA LEU A 113 24.10 22.80 -73.03
C LEU A 113 22.99 21.75 -73.12
N ALA A 114 23.19 20.75 -73.96
CA ALA A 114 22.24 19.68 -74.24
C ALA A 114 22.96 18.41 -74.69
N SER A 115 22.24 17.30 -74.74
CA SER A 115 22.73 16.01 -75.24
C SER A 115 23.30 16.14 -76.66
N GLY A 116 24.43 15.48 -76.91
CA GLY A 116 25.21 15.59 -78.16
C GLY A 116 26.35 16.62 -78.09
N LYS A 117 26.45 17.41 -77.02
CA LYS A 117 27.59 18.30 -76.71
C LYS A 117 28.32 17.79 -75.47
N CYS A 118 29.60 18.09 -75.34
CA CYS A 118 30.40 17.73 -74.16
C CYS A 118 30.39 16.24 -73.80
N SER A 119 30.28 15.37 -74.81
CA SER A 119 30.11 13.92 -74.65
C SER A 119 28.85 13.49 -73.89
N LEU A 120 27.84 14.38 -73.77
CA LEU A 120 26.55 14.07 -73.17
C LEU A 120 25.73 13.18 -74.11
N THR A 121 25.16 12.11 -73.56
CA THR A 121 24.18 11.22 -74.20
C THR A 121 22.96 11.01 -73.30
N ASP A 122 22.68 11.96 -72.42
CA ASP A 122 21.72 11.86 -71.32
C ASP A 122 20.29 12.28 -71.69
N GLY A 123 20.06 12.65 -72.96
CA GLY A 123 18.76 13.13 -73.45
C GLY A 123 18.40 14.54 -73.00
N SER A 124 19.33 15.28 -72.37
CA SER A 124 19.09 16.68 -72.00
C SER A 124 18.86 17.57 -73.22
N THR A 125 18.03 18.58 -73.03
CA THR A 125 17.65 19.62 -74.00
C THR A 125 18.07 21.00 -73.49
N VAL A 126 18.03 22.00 -74.38
CA VAL A 126 18.33 23.39 -74.03
C VAL A 126 17.44 23.85 -72.87
N GLY A 127 18.04 24.40 -71.82
CA GLY A 127 17.38 24.84 -70.59
C GLY A 127 17.46 23.85 -69.43
N ASP A 128 17.84 22.59 -69.67
CA ASP A 128 17.96 21.60 -68.59
C ASP A 128 19.18 21.85 -67.69
N TRP A 129 20.25 22.41 -68.25
CA TRP A 129 21.49 22.71 -67.55
C TRP A 129 21.56 24.16 -67.12
N ARG A 130 22.14 24.42 -65.95
CA ARG A 130 22.39 25.77 -65.43
C ARG A 130 23.71 25.87 -64.69
N LEU A 131 24.19 27.09 -64.48
CA LEU A 131 25.26 27.32 -63.51
C LEU A 131 24.74 26.98 -62.09
N PRO A 132 25.57 26.35 -61.25
CA PRO A 132 25.22 26.07 -59.86
C PRO A 132 25.11 27.36 -59.07
N THR A 133 24.29 27.38 -58.03
CA THR A 133 24.43 28.41 -56.98
C THR A 133 25.70 28.17 -56.19
N TRP A 134 26.16 29.16 -55.43
CA TRP A 134 27.36 28.97 -54.59
C TRP A 134 27.16 27.84 -53.55
N LEU A 135 25.96 27.69 -52.97
CA LEU A 135 25.64 26.59 -52.03
C LEU A 135 25.75 25.21 -52.68
N GLU A 136 25.25 25.06 -53.91
CA GLU A 136 25.30 23.77 -54.62
C GLU A 136 26.73 23.38 -54.98
N LEU A 137 27.54 24.34 -55.42
CA LEU A 137 28.93 24.08 -55.76
C LEU A 137 29.81 23.86 -54.52
N GLU A 138 29.57 24.62 -53.45
CA GLU A 138 30.22 24.44 -52.15
C GLU A 138 29.86 23.08 -51.51
N SER A 139 28.68 22.51 -51.78
CA SER A 139 28.29 21.18 -51.26
C SER A 139 29.18 20.01 -51.72
N LEU A 140 30.03 20.26 -52.73
CA LEU A 140 31.04 19.33 -53.23
C LEU A 140 32.40 19.50 -52.54
N VAL A 141 32.59 20.54 -51.73
CA VAL A 141 33.86 20.83 -51.04
C VAL A 141 34.04 19.86 -49.87
N ASP A 142 35.24 19.29 -49.78
CA ASP A 142 35.73 18.54 -48.63
C ASP A 142 36.69 19.46 -47.85
N ALA A 143 36.22 20.02 -46.74
CA ALA A 143 36.97 20.98 -45.93
C ALA A 143 38.21 20.35 -45.26
N SER A 144 38.30 19.01 -45.25
CA SER A 144 39.50 18.29 -44.82
C SER A 144 40.65 18.37 -45.84
N LYS A 145 40.46 18.97 -47.01
CA LYS A 145 41.40 18.94 -48.13
C LYS A 145 41.88 20.35 -48.50
N TYR A 146 43.11 20.41 -49.01
CA TYR A 146 43.75 21.60 -49.54
C TYR A 146 44.60 21.21 -50.75
N ASN A 147 44.78 22.11 -51.72
CA ASN A 147 45.40 21.83 -53.02
C ASN A 147 44.64 20.76 -53.84
N SER A 148 43.29 20.79 -53.71
CA SER A 148 42.23 20.00 -54.35
C SER A 148 41.17 19.74 -53.28
N ALA A 149 40.29 20.71 -53.06
CA ALA A 149 39.29 20.73 -52.01
C ALA A 149 38.03 19.88 -52.33
N LEU A 150 38.16 18.85 -53.17
CA LEU A 150 37.08 17.92 -53.53
C LEU A 150 37.33 16.53 -52.90
N PRO A 151 36.29 15.73 -52.63
CA PRO A 151 36.43 14.38 -52.08
C PRO A 151 37.39 13.50 -52.88
N THR A 152 38.24 12.75 -52.18
CA THR A 152 39.17 11.80 -52.81
C THR A 152 38.42 10.82 -53.72
N ASN A 153 38.96 10.54 -54.91
CA ASN A 153 38.37 9.65 -55.91
C ASN A 153 37.03 10.12 -56.50
N HIS A 154 36.74 11.42 -56.50
CA HIS A 154 35.58 11.94 -57.23
C HIS A 154 35.67 11.59 -58.73
N PRO A 155 34.54 11.33 -59.41
CA PRO A 155 34.53 10.86 -60.81
C PRO A 155 34.63 11.98 -61.87
N PHE A 156 34.77 13.23 -61.44
CA PHE A 156 34.80 14.43 -62.29
C PHE A 156 36.15 14.65 -62.96
N ASN A 157 36.14 15.00 -64.25
CA ASN A 157 37.29 15.56 -64.95
C ASN A 157 37.27 17.08 -64.79
N ILE A 158 38.01 17.53 -63.78
CA ILE A 158 38.07 18.91 -63.31
C ILE A 158 39.48 19.14 -62.74
N GLY A 159 39.95 20.38 -62.66
CA GLY A 159 41.21 20.71 -62.00
C GLY A 159 41.06 21.86 -61.02
N ILE A 160 42.21 22.31 -60.54
CA ILE A 160 42.30 23.38 -59.54
C ILE A 160 42.06 24.72 -60.23
N GLY A 161 41.04 25.44 -59.80
CA GLY A 161 40.69 26.74 -60.37
C GLY A 161 39.47 27.37 -59.71
N TYR A 162 39.01 28.47 -60.30
CA TYR A 162 37.86 29.23 -59.85
C TYR A 162 36.66 28.95 -60.75
N TYR A 163 35.55 28.50 -60.17
CA TYR A 163 34.36 28.06 -60.91
C TYR A 163 33.18 28.99 -60.66
N TRP A 164 32.66 29.59 -61.73
CA TRP A 164 31.53 30.50 -61.64
C TRP A 164 30.30 29.85 -61.04
N THR A 165 29.58 30.62 -60.23
CA THR A 165 28.22 30.31 -59.78
C THR A 165 27.21 31.22 -60.49
N SER A 166 25.93 30.86 -60.46
CA SER A 166 24.82 31.69 -60.93
C SER A 166 24.48 32.84 -59.98
N THR A 167 25.10 32.89 -58.80
CA THR A 167 24.71 33.83 -57.74
C THR A 167 25.46 35.16 -57.87
N THR A 168 24.72 36.26 -58.05
CA THR A 168 25.27 37.62 -58.01
C THR A 168 25.62 38.02 -56.57
N HIS A 169 26.72 38.74 -56.36
CA HIS A 169 27.09 39.25 -55.04
C HIS A 169 26.10 40.34 -54.61
N ALA A 170 25.47 40.17 -53.44
CA ALA A 170 24.35 41.01 -53.03
C ALA A 170 24.74 42.50 -52.86
N HIS A 171 25.96 42.78 -52.39
CA HIS A 171 26.44 44.15 -52.18
C HIS A 171 27.06 44.79 -53.44
N TYR A 172 27.57 43.98 -54.38
CA TYR A 172 28.29 44.44 -55.57
C TYR A 172 27.72 43.74 -56.80
N SER A 173 26.68 44.31 -57.40
CA SER A 173 25.90 43.67 -58.47
C SER A 173 26.66 43.41 -59.77
N ASP A 174 27.80 44.08 -59.96
CA ASP A 174 28.76 43.90 -61.05
C ASP A 174 29.72 42.71 -60.83
N THR A 175 29.69 42.10 -59.65
CA THR A 175 30.45 40.89 -59.31
C THR A 175 29.53 39.67 -59.13
N ALA A 176 30.09 38.47 -59.25
CA ALA A 176 29.41 37.21 -59.00
C ALA A 176 30.26 36.30 -58.12
N TRP A 177 29.61 35.41 -57.39
CA TRP A 177 30.31 34.42 -56.57
C TRP A 177 30.93 33.32 -57.45
N TYR A 178 32.11 32.85 -57.06
CA TYR A 178 32.76 31.66 -57.58
C TYR A 178 33.27 30.81 -56.42
N VAL A 179 33.41 29.50 -56.64
CA VAL A 179 34.00 28.58 -55.66
C VAL A 179 35.36 28.14 -56.16
N SER A 180 36.35 28.21 -55.28
CA SER A 180 37.72 27.76 -55.55
C SER A 180 37.85 26.27 -55.22
N THR A 181 38.19 25.44 -56.20
CA THR A 181 38.46 24.00 -55.97
C THR A 181 39.85 23.75 -55.38
N GLY A 182 40.68 24.77 -55.19
CA GLY A 182 42.01 24.63 -54.59
C GLY A 182 41.98 24.64 -53.06
N ASP A 183 41.27 25.60 -52.49
CA ASP A 183 41.16 25.86 -51.05
C ASP A 183 39.74 25.69 -50.49
N GLY A 184 38.73 25.50 -51.36
CA GLY A 184 37.34 25.26 -50.96
C GLY A 184 36.55 26.53 -50.61
N TYR A 185 37.15 27.72 -50.74
CA TYR A 185 36.49 28.96 -50.35
C TYR A 185 35.59 29.53 -51.45
N VAL A 186 34.60 30.31 -50.99
CA VAL A 186 33.68 31.09 -51.83
C VAL A 186 34.17 32.54 -51.88
N TYR A 187 34.40 33.04 -53.08
CA TYR A 187 34.91 34.39 -53.34
C TYR A 187 34.06 35.09 -54.41
N ALA A 188 34.26 36.39 -54.61
CA ALA A 188 33.59 37.15 -55.66
C ALA A 188 34.58 37.84 -56.60
N ASN A 189 34.27 37.86 -57.89
CA ASN A 189 35.04 38.56 -58.92
C ASN A 189 34.10 39.32 -59.88
N TYR A 190 34.62 40.31 -60.59
CA TYR A 190 33.87 41.07 -61.60
C TYR A 190 33.31 40.14 -62.67
N LYS A 191 32.05 40.36 -63.07
CA LYS A 191 31.35 39.56 -64.10
C LYS A 191 32.04 39.60 -65.48
N THR A 192 32.93 40.58 -65.68
CA THR A 192 33.78 40.74 -66.88
C THR A 192 35.04 39.86 -66.87
N SER A 193 35.44 39.31 -65.72
CA SER A 193 36.56 38.37 -65.58
C SER A 193 36.20 37.02 -66.21
N LYS A 194 37.20 36.22 -66.59
CA LYS A 194 37.01 34.88 -67.16
C LYS A 194 37.37 33.81 -66.14
N GLU A 195 36.42 32.96 -65.79
CA GLU A 195 36.60 31.84 -64.84
C GLU A 195 36.04 30.54 -65.44
N TYR A 196 36.30 29.39 -64.79
CA TYR A 196 35.83 28.09 -65.26
C TYR A 196 34.31 27.93 -65.06
N VAL A 197 33.73 27.00 -65.81
CA VAL A 197 32.28 26.75 -65.83
C VAL A 197 32.01 25.27 -65.59
N TRP A 198 31.17 24.97 -64.61
CA TRP A 198 30.77 23.61 -64.29
C TRP A 198 29.25 23.50 -64.16
N PRO A 199 28.57 22.96 -65.19
CA PRO A 199 27.12 22.83 -65.21
C PRO A 199 26.55 21.85 -64.21
N VAL A 200 25.40 22.21 -63.65
CA VAL A 200 24.55 21.35 -62.83
C VAL A 200 23.12 21.38 -63.35
N ARG A 201 22.38 20.29 -63.10
CA ARG A 201 20.92 20.24 -63.26
C ARG A 201 20.29 19.49 -62.09
N GLY A 202 18.99 19.67 -61.91
CA GLY A 202 18.23 18.85 -60.97
C GLY A 202 18.34 17.37 -61.33
N GLY A 203 18.30 16.49 -60.33
CA GLY A 203 18.18 15.04 -60.55
C GLY A 203 17.01 14.69 -61.45
N GLN A 204 17.14 13.63 -62.26
CA GLN A 204 16.03 13.10 -63.07
C GLN A 204 14.93 12.52 -62.17
N PHE A 205 14.13 13.37 -61.56
CA PHE A 205 12.80 13.07 -61.07
C PHE A 205 11.93 14.27 -61.42
N GLY A 206 11.19 14.16 -62.53
CA GLY A 206 10.25 15.19 -62.94
C GLY A 206 9.18 15.38 -61.88
N ASN A 207 8.96 16.64 -61.49
CA ASN A 207 7.78 17.24 -60.84
C ASN A 207 6.73 16.26 -60.28
N SER A 208 7.14 15.40 -59.37
CA SER A 208 6.22 14.56 -58.59
C SER A 208 5.82 15.37 -57.38
N VAL A 209 4.69 16.07 -57.48
CA VAL A 209 4.12 16.83 -56.36
C VAL A 209 3.22 15.88 -55.59
N ALA A 210 3.60 15.55 -54.36
CA ALA A 210 2.73 14.81 -53.47
C ALA A 210 1.67 15.77 -52.92
N SER A 211 0.40 15.52 -53.23
CA SER A 211 -0.71 16.14 -52.52
C SER A 211 -1.23 15.19 -51.45
N ILE A 212 -1.54 15.74 -50.29
CA ILE A 212 -2.07 14.99 -49.15
C ILE A 212 -3.36 15.67 -48.72
N SER A 213 -4.39 14.86 -48.48
CA SER A 213 -5.67 15.35 -48.00
C SER A 213 -6.27 14.38 -46.97
N PRO A 214 -6.75 14.86 -45.82
CA PRO A 214 -6.60 16.24 -45.34
C PRO A 214 -5.17 16.55 -44.86
N VAL A 215 -4.79 17.84 -44.79
CA VAL A 215 -3.47 18.28 -44.28
C VAL A 215 -3.38 18.33 -42.74
N ALA A 216 -4.53 18.18 -42.07
CA ALA A 216 -4.66 17.96 -40.64
C ALA A 216 -5.90 17.11 -40.38
N THR A 217 -5.87 16.28 -39.34
CA THR A 217 -6.96 15.39 -38.96
C THR A 217 -7.25 15.59 -37.48
N ASP A 218 -8.44 16.12 -37.19
CA ASP A 218 -8.98 16.13 -35.83
C ASP A 218 -9.97 14.99 -35.65
N PHE A 219 -9.66 14.07 -34.76
CA PHE A 219 -10.51 12.95 -34.39
C PHE A 219 -11.60 13.34 -33.38
N GLY A 220 -11.60 14.59 -32.92
CA GLY A 220 -12.56 15.10 -31.94
C GLY A 220 -12.40 14.42 -30.59
N THR A 221 -13.52 14.28 -29.87
CA THR A 221 -13.53 13.60 -28.57
C THR A 221 -13.85 12.12 -28.73
N VAL A 222 -12.96 11.25 -28.23
CA VAL A 222 -13.11 9.79 -28.28
C VAL A 222 -12.94 9.23 -26.87
N THR A 223 -13.86 8.38 -26.43
CA THR A 223 -13.79 7.76 -25.11
C THR A 223 -12.56 6.87 -24.97
N VAL A 224 -11.86 6.95 -23.84
CA VAL A 224 -10.67 6.13 -23.55
C VAL A 224 -10.97 4.64 -23.71
N GLY A 225 -10.12 3.93 -24.44
CA GLY A 225 -10.30 2.51 -24.80
C GLY A 225 -11.16 2.25 -26.04
N SER A 226 -11.80 3.27 -26.60
CA SER A 226 -12.44 3.20 -27.93
C SER A 226 -11.50 3.68 -29.03
N SER A 227 -11.96 3.65 -30.28
CA SER A 227 -11.21 4.18 -31.41
C SER A 227 -12.08 4.95 -32.39
N SER A 228 -11.48 5.95 -33.04
CA SER A 228 -12.03 6.65 -34.18
C SER A 228 -11.00 6.64 -35.31
N SER A 229 -11.44 6.49 -36.56
CA SER A 229 -10.54 6.38 -37.70
C SER A 229 -10.90 7.36 -38.80
N GLN A 230 -9.88 7.88 -39.48
CA GLN A 230 -10.01 8.74 -40.64
C GLN A 230 -9.03 8.30 -41.72
N THR A 231 -9.41 8.58 -42.96
CA THR A 231 -8.61 8.22 -44.13
C THR A 231 -7.79 9.42 -44.57
N VAL A 232 -6.48 9.20 -44.73
CA VAL A 232 -5.55 10.15 -45.34
C VAL A 232 -5.22 9.66 -46.75
N THR A 233 -5.46 10.51 -47.74
CA THR A 233 -5.17 10.22 -49.14
C THR A 233 -3.83 10.81 -49.53
N ILE A 234 -2.97 9.99 -50.12
CA ILE A 234 -1.68 10.38 -50.70
C ILE A 234 -1.84 10.28 -52.22
N ALA A 235 -1.73 11.40 -52.92
CA ALA A 235 -1.90 11.44 -54.37
C ALA A 235 -0.66 12.00 -55.06
N ASN A 236 -0.24 11.33 -56.13
CA ASN A 236 0.76 11.84 -57.06
C ASN A 236 0.05 12.68 -58.12
N THR A 237 0.11 14.00 -57.99
CA THR A 237 -0.60 14.93 -58.89
C THR A 237 0.17 15.23 -60.17
N ALA A 238 1.32 14.57 -60.40
CA ALA A 238 2.04 14.66 -61.66
C ALA A 238 1.16 14.17 -62.83
N ALA A 239 1.32 14.79 -64.01
CA ALA A 239 0.59 14.41 -65.21
C ALA A 239 0.87 12.93 -65.58
N SER A 240 -0.16 12.22 -66.03
CA SER A 240 -0.05 10.81 -66.44
C SER A 240 1.09 10.60 -67.44
N GLY A 241 1.96 9.62 -67.18
CA GLY A 241 3.20 9.37 -67.94
C GLY A 241 4.46 10.03 -67.36
N SER A 242 4.34 10.82 -66.29
CA SER A 242 5.47 11.38 -65.53
C SER A 242 6.09 10.37 -64.54
N SER A 243 7.13 10.80 -63.82
CA SER A 243 7.79 10.01 -62.77
C SER A 243 6.81 9.51 -61.69
N LYS A 244 7.06 8.30 -61.19
CA LYS A 244 6.33 7.74 -60.05
C LYS A 244 6.77 8.44 -58.78
N LEU A 245 5.85 8.59 -57.82
CA LEU A 245 6.15 9.09 -56.48
C LEU A 245 6.55 7.89 -55.61
N GLN A 246 7.82 7.83 -55.20
CA GLN A 246 8.34 6.83 -54.28
C GLN A 246 8.16 7.33 -52.85
N ILE A 247 7.40 6.60 -52.02
CA ILE A 247 7.34 6.87 -50.58
C ILE A 247 8.40 6.03 -49.88
N ASN A 248 9.26 6.70 -49.12
CA ASN A 248 10.36 6.09 -48.37
C ASN A 248 9.94 5.72 -46.95
N SER A 249 8.98 6.45 -46.37
CA SER A 249 8.43 6.13 -45.05
C SER A 249 7.07 6.77 -44.83
N ILE A 250 6.17 6.03 -44.17
CA ILE A 250 4.96 6.55 -43.54
C ILE A 250 5.08 6.23 -42.05
N ALA A 251 5.18 7.26 -41.20
CA ALA A 251 5.48 7.06 -39.78
C ALA A 251 4.77 8.06 -38.87
N LEU A 252 4.34 7.58 -37.69
CA LEU A 252 3.85 8.42 -36.61
C LEU A 252 5.02 8.95 -35.77
N ARG A 253 4.99 10.24 -35.46
CA ARG A 253 5.97 10.94 -34.60
C ARG A 253 5.24 12.01 -33.76
N GLY A 254 5.97 12.71 -32.89
CA GLY A 254 5.41 13.81 -32.09
C GLY A 254 5.26 13.46 -30.61
N ALA A 255 4.34 14.14 -29.92
CA ALA A 255 4.18 14.07 -28.48
C ALA A 255 3.53 12.76 -28.00
N ASP A 256 2.46 12.32 -28.68
CA ASP A 256 1.65 11.16 -28.29
C ASP A 256 1.49 10.11 -29.42
N PRO A 257 2.55 9.70 -30.14
CA PRO A 257 2.42 8.81 -31.31
C PRO A 257 1.86 7.43 -30.97
N ASP A 258 2.00 6.99 -29.71
CA ASP A 258 1.48 5.74 -29.15
C ASP A 258 -0.04 5.77 -28.93
N GLN A 259 -0.69 6.93 -29.02
CA GLN A 259 -2.14 7.09 -28.97
C GLN A 259 -2.79 7.00 -30.35
N PHE A 260 -2.00 6.91 -31.42
CA PHE A 260 -2.46 6.80 -32.80
C PHE A 260 -1.96 5.50 -33.44
N ARG A 261 -2.67 5.02 -34.45
CA ARG A 261 -2.30 3.84 -35.24
C ARG A 261 -2.41 4.19 -36.71
N ILE A 262 -1.55 3.57 -37.53
CA ILE A 262 -1.64 3.64 -38.99
C ILE A 262 -1.89 2.24 -39.52
N ASN A 263 -2.81 2.14 -40.48
CA ASN A 263 -3.07 0.92 -41.23
C ASN A 263 -3.03 1.25 -42.72
N THR A 264 -2.09 0.63 -43.43
CA THR A 264 -1.91 0.82 -44.87
C THR A 264 -2.74 -0.13 -45.71
N GLY A 265 -3.55 -1.00 -45.11
CA GLY A 265 -4.36 -2.00 -45.82
C GLY A 265 -3.51 -2.99 -46.62
N ASN A 266 -4.11 -3.61 -47.64
CA ASN A 266 -3.48 -4.67 -48.44
C ASN A 266 -3.14 -4.23 -49.88
N GLY A 267 -3.41 -2.98 -50.27
CA GLY A 267 -3.13 -2.45 -51.60
C GLY A 267 -4.17 -2.79 -52.67
N SER A 268 -5.07 -3.74 -52.43
CA SER A 268 -6.08 -4.18 -53.40
C SER A 268 -7.39 -3.41 -53.34
N ASP A 269 -7.61 -2.67 -52.25
CA ASP A 269 -8.80 -1.88 -51.92
C ASP A 269 -8.59 -0.36 -52.12
N GLY A 270 -7.50 0.03 -52.80
CA GLY A 270 -7.09 1.43 -52.95
C GLY A 270 -6.28 1.98 -51.77
N SER A 271 -6.02 1.17 -50.75
CA SER A 271 -5.03 1.48 -49.71
C SER A 271 -3.60 1.43 -50.25
N CYS A 272 -2.64 1.98 -49.52
CA CYS A 272 -1.24 2.00 -49.95
C CYS A 272 -0.55 0.62 -49.88
N GLY A 273 -1.11 -0.35 -49.16
CA GLY A 273 -0.62 -1.73 -49.00
C GLY A 273 0.71 -1.90 -48.27
N SER A 274 1.48 -0.83 -48.12
CA SER A 274 2.82 -0.81 -47.53
C SER A 274 3.11 0.56 -46.93
N LEU A 275 4.10 0.64 -46.03
CA LEU A 275 4.66 1.89 -45.51
C LEU A 275 5.62 2.58 -46.49
N THR A 276 5.95 1.92 -47.62
CA THR A 276 6.82 2.45 -48.68
C THR A 276 6.21 2.22 -50.08
N PRO A 277 4.98 2.71 -50.34
CA PRO A 277 4.31 2.48 -51.62
C PRO A 277 4.98 3.25 -52.77
N VAL A 278 4.75 2.77 -53.98
CA VAL A 278 5.10 3.47 -55.22
C VAL A 278 3.81 3.93 -55.89
N ILE A 279 3.59 5.23 -56.00
CA ILE A 279 2.34 5.81 -56.50
C ILE A 279 2.55 6.29 -57.95
N PRO A 280 1.91 5.66 -58.96
CA PRO A 280 1.98 6.11 -60.35
C PRO A 280 1.51 7.56 -60.52
N ALA A 281 2.01 8.25 -61.54
CA ALA A 281 1.55 9.59 -61.89
C ALA A 281 0.04 9.62 -62.14
N GLY A 282 -0.65 10.61 -61.59
CA GLY A 282 -2.11 10.76 -61.67
C GLY A 282 -2.90 9.79 -60.79
N SER A 283 -2.23 8.97 -59.96
CA SER A 283 -2.88 8.00 -59.06
C SER A 283 -2.78 8.42 -57.59
N SER A 284 -3.55 7.74 -56.74
CA SER A 284 -3.53 7.94 -55.29
C SER A 284 -3.66 6.62 -54.54
N CYS A 285 -3.22 6.60 -53.30
CA CYS A 285 -3.53 5.52 -52.35
C CYS A 285 -3.94 6.11 -50.99
N THR A 286 -4.56 5.30 -50.15
CA THR A 286 -5.05 5.72 -48.83
C THR A 286 -4.32 5.04 -47.67
N VAL A 287 -4.17 5.77 -46.58
CA VAL A 287 -3.72 5.28 -45.27
C VAL A 287 -4.80 5.59 -44.25
N MET A 288 -5.21 4.59 -43.49
CA MET A 288 -6.13 4.81 -42.37
C MET A 288 -5.33 5.20 -41.14
N ALA A 289 -5.57 6.39 -40.62
CA ALA A 289 -5.09 6.83 -39.31
C ALA A 289 -6.21 6.62 -38.29
N SER A 290 -5.89 6.00 -37.16
CA SER A 290 -6.82 5.77 -36.06
C SER A 290 -6.32 6.46 -34.79
N TYR A 291 -7.22 7.07 -34.04
CA TYR A 291 -6.97 7.58 -32.70
C TYR A 291 -7.54 6.60 -31.67
N ASN A 292 -6.68 6.14 -30.77
CA ASN A 292 -6.95 5.13 -29.75
C ASN A 292 -6.49 5.66 -28.37
N PRO A 293 -7.22 6.59 -27.75
CA PRO A 293 -6.80 7.19 -26.49
C PRO A 293 -6.74 6.15 -25.36
N ALA A 294 -5.57 6.04 -24.73
CA ALA A 294 -5.34 5.29 -23.50
C ALA A 294 -5.48 6.15 -22.24
N THR A 295 -5.38 7.49 -22.38
CA THR A 295 -5.49 8.44 -21.27
C THR A 295 -6.39 9.63 -21.63
N VAL A 296 -6.95 10.27 -20.61
CA VAL A 296 -7.86 11.43 -20.76
C VAL A 296 -7.07 12.68 -21.18
N GLY A 297 -7.71 13.54 -21.97
CA GLY A 297 -7.19 14.85 -22.36
C GLY A 297 -6.70 14.92 -23.80
N GLY A 298 -6.24 16.11 -24.20
CA GLY A 298 -5.77 16.39 -25.55
C GLY A 298 -4.51 15.59 -25.88
N LYS A 299 -4.51 14.95 -27.06
CA LYS A 299 -3.41 14.18 -27.63
C LYS A 299 -3.05 14.70 -29.00
N SER A 300 -1.76 14.69 -29.31
CA SER A 300 -1.27 15.14 -30.60
C SER A 300 -0.15 14.27 -31.13
N ALA A 301 -0.18 14.02 -32.44
CA ALA A 301 0.89 13.36 -33.16
C ALA A 301 1.01 13.96 -34.56
N VAL A 302 2.04 13.53 -35.28
CA VAL A 302 2.26 13.88 -36.68
C VAL A 302 2.39 12.60 -37.47
N LEU A 303 1.57 12.45 -38.51
CA LEU A 303 1.79 11.45 -39.55
C LEU A 303 2.72 12.06 -40.58
N ARG A 304 3.99 11.62 -40.59
CA ARG A 304 4.99 12.06 -41.56
C ARG A 304 5.06 11.09 -42.73
N ILE A 305 4.89 11.63 -43.92
CA ILE A 305 5.12 10.95 -45.18
C ILE A 305 6.41 11.53 -45.78
N SER A 306 7.40 10.66 -45.96
CA SER A 306 8.68 11.04 -46.56
C SER A 306 8.82 10.32 -47.89
N GLY A 307 9.24 11.01 -48.95
CA GLY A 307 9.31 10.43 -50.28
C GLY A 307 10.16 11.22 -51.27
N SER A 308 10.09 10.81 -52.53
CA SER A 308 10.82 11.41 -53.65
C SER A 308 10.20 12.72 -54.16
N ASP A 309 9.34 13.39 -53.38
CA ASP A 309 8.80 14.71 -53.72
C ASP A 309 9.92 15.74 -53.57
N VAL A 310 10.32 16.33 -54.69
CA VAL A 310 11.43 17.30 -54.78
C VAL A 310 11.06 18.68 -54.22
N THR A 311 9.77 18.99 -54.09
CA THR A 311 9.28 20.28 -53.58
C THR A 311 9.11 20.27 -52.07
N ALA A 312 8.82 19.11 -51.49
CA ALA A 312 8.69 18.89 -50.06
C ALA A 312 8.91 17.40 -49.74
N PRO A 313 10.16 16.99 -49.48
CA PRO A 313 10.51 15.57 -49.30
C PRO A 313 9.85 14.96 -48.05
N ASN A 314 9.42 15.80 -47.12
CA ASN A 314 8.60 15.43 -45.98
C ASN A 314 7.29 16.22 -46.02
N LYS A 315 6.17 15.52 -45.81
CA LYS A 315 4.87 16.11 -45.58
C LYS A 315 4.32 15.62 -44.26
N ASP A 316 3.87 16.56 -43.45
CA ASP A 316 3.35 16.30 -42.11
C ASP A 316 1.84 16.54 -42.10
N ILE A 317 1.09 15.54 -41.63
CA ILE A 317 -0.31 15.71 -41.25
C ILE A 317 -0.36 15.81 -39.72
N ALA A 318 -0.87 16.93 -39.22
CA ALA A 318 -1.16 17.06 -37.80
C ALA A 318 -2.34 16.15 -37.43
N LEU A 319 -2.15 15.29 -36.43
CA LEU A 319 -3.20 14.45 -35.86
C LEU A 319 -3.52 14.97 -34.46
N THR A 320 -4.78 15.30 -34.21
CA THR A 320 -5.25 15.73 -32.89
C THR A 320 -6.47 14.95 -32.46
N GLY A 321 -6.64 14.77 -31.16
CA GLY A 321 -7.85 14.19 -30.59
C GLY A 321 -7.89 14.46 -29.09
N ASN A 322 -9.06 14.30 -28.48
CA ASN A 322 -9.26 14.44 -27.04
C ASN A 322 -9.80 13.14 -26.45
N GLY A 323 -9.07 12.54 -25.52
CA GLY A 323 -9.51 11.36 -24.79
C GLY A 323 -10.57 11.74 -23.77
N ALA A 324 -11.83 11.34 -23.96
CA ALA A 324 -12.86 11.47 -22.94
C ALA A 324 -12.73 10.36 -21.90
N GLY A 325 -12.68 10.74 -20.63
CA GLY A 325 -12.81 9.79 -19.53
C GLY A 325 -14.27 9.55 -19.16
N TYR A 326 -14.46 8.67 -18.19
CA TYR A 326 -15.73 8.41 -17.55
C TYR A 326 -15.88 9.30 -16.32
N THR A 327 -17.08 9.84 -16.14
CA THR A 327 -17.44 10.68 -15.02
C THR A 327 -17.85 9.82 -13.85
N VAL A 328 -17.13 9.95 -12.73
CA VAL A 328 -17.46 9.31 -11.46
C VAL A 328 -17.96 10.37 -10.50
N THR A 329 -19.22 10.25 -10.08
CA THR A 329 -19.83 11.21 -9.16
C THR A 329 -19.96 10.61 -7.77
N GLY A 330 -19.28 11.22 -6.80
CA GLY A 330 -19.43 10.94 -5.39
C GLY A 330 -20.56 11.74 -4.77
N SER A 331 -21.39 11.08 -3.97
CA SER A 331 -22.45 11.72 -3.19
C SER A 331 -22.43 11.26 -1.75
N ILE A 332 -22.99 12.08 -0.86
CA ILE A 332 -23.15 11.77 0.57
C ILE A 332 -24.63 11.77 0.92
N SER A 333 -25.08 10.73 1.62
CA SER A 333 -26.40 10.69 2.25
C SER A 333 -26.29 10.92 3.76
N GLY A 334 -27.29 11.60 4.34
CA GLY A 334 -27.44 11.71 5.80
C GLY A 334 -26.64 12.80 6.53
N GLY A 335 -25.80 13.58 5.84
CA GLY A 335 -25.30 14.88 6.34
C GLY A 335 -24.20 14.89 7.43
N ASN A 336 -23.53 13.77 7.71
CA ASN A 336 -22.57 13.65 8.83
C ASN A 336 -21.08 13.61 8.41
N GLY A 337 -20.77 14.25 7.28
CA GLY A 337 -19.41 14.40 6.76
C GLY A 337 -19.43 14.98 5.36
N THR A 338 -18.25 15.16 4.78
CA THR A 338 -18.07 15.69 3.42
C THR A 338 -17.10 14.83 2.61
N ILE A 339 -17.12 14.98 1.29
CA ILE A 339 -16.04 14.51 0.42
C ILE A 339 -15.02 15.65 0.38
N SER A 340 -13.80 15.38 0.80
CA SER A 340 -12.72 16.37 0.86
C SER A 340 -12.00 16.55 -0.47
N SER A 341 -12.01 15.51 -1.30
CA SER A 341 -11.58 15.55 -2.71
C SER A 341 -12.68 16.13 -3.60
N ALA A 342 -12.40 16.26 -4.90
CA ALA A 342 -13.44 16.62 -5.86
C ALA A 342 -14.58 15.59 -5.85
N ASN A 343 -15.83 16.06 -5.79
CA ASN A 343 -17.02 15.20 -5.83
C ASN A 343 -17.24 14.58 -7.21
N THR A 344 -16.58 15.09 -8.23
CA THR A 344 -16.60 14.55 -9.60
C THR A 344 -15.17 14.30 -10.03
N VAL A 345 -14.88 13.05 -10.42
CA VAL A 345 -13.56 12.62 -10.89
C VAL A 345 -13.71 12.05 -12.30
N ILE A 346 -12.81 12.45 -13.21
CA ILE A 346 -12.78 11.92 -14.58
C ILE A 346 -11.60 10.96 -14.69
N VAL A 347 -11.86 9.72 -15.08
CA VAL A 347 -10.84 8.66 -15.20
C VAL A 347 -10.92 7.95 -16.54
N GLY A 348 -9.78 7.45 -17.05
CA GLY A 348 -9.73 6.66 -18.29
C GLY A 348 -9.40 5.21 -17.99
N ASN A 349 -10.41 4.32 -17.96
CA ASN A 349 -10.24 2.88 -17.66
C ASN A 349 -9.43 2.58 -16.40
N SER A 350 -9.50 3.46 -15.41
CA SER A 350 -8.74 3.41 -14.16
C SER A 350 -9.68 3.58 -12.97
N ALA A 351 -9.20 3.26 -11.76
CA ALA A 351 -9.96 3.50 -10.54
C ALA A 351 -10.07 5.00 -10.21
N ALA A 352 -11.19 5.40 -9.62
CA ALA A 352 -11.36 6.72 -9.01
C ALA A 352 -11.15 6.64 -7.50
N THR A 353 -10.69 7.74 -6.90
CA THR A 353 -10.44 7.82 -5.45
C THR A 353 -11.24 8.96 -4.83
N PHE A 354 -11.84 8.70 -3.67
CA PHE A 354 -12.59 9.66 -2.89
C PHE A 354 -12.07 9.67 -1.46
N THR A 355 -11.64 10.83 -0.97
CA THR A 355 -11.23 10.98 0.43
C THR A 355 -12.33 11.66 1.21
N LEU A 356 -12.83 10.99 2.25
CA LEU A 356 -13.91 11.50 3.07
C LEU A 356 -13.38 12.25 4.29
N ALA A 357 -14.10 13.29 4.69
CA ALA A 357 -13.90 14.02 5.93
C ALA A 357 -15.15 13.82 6.81
N PRO A 358 -15.16 12.82 7.71
CA PRO A 358 -16.25 12.64 8.66
C PRO A 358 -16.36 13.84 9.60
N ASN A 359 -17.58 14.19 10.02
CA ASN A 359 -17.76 15.11 11.13
C ASN A 359 -17.26 14.48 12.44
N ALA A 360 -17.03 15.31 13.47
CA ALA A 360 -16.70 14.82 14.80
C ALA A 360 -17.71 13.74 15.23
N ASN A 361 -17.21 12.66 15.84
CA ASN A 361 -17.98 11.51 16.32
C ASN A 361 -18.55 10.57 15.24
N TYR A 362 -18.27 10.80 13.95
CA TYR A 362 -18.69 9.93 12.85
C TYR A 362 -17.49 9.30 12.14
N GLN A 363 -17.75 8.18 11.48
CA GLN A 363 -16.81 7.49 10.61
C GLN A 363 -17.50 7.06 9.31
N PRO A 364 -16.75 6.84 8.21
CA PRO A 364 -17.33 6.33 6.99
C PRO A 364 -18.04 4.99 7.22
N SER A 365 -19.23 4.83 6.66
CA SER A 365 -19.86 3.52 6.55
C SER A 365 -19.03 2.62 5.63
N THR A 366 -18.80 1.39 6.05
CA THR A 366 -18.16 0.38 5.18
C THR A 366 -19.05 -0.01 4.00
N THR A 367 -20.36 0.25 4.11
CA THR A 367 -21.31 0.03 3.02
C THR A 367 -21.30 1.22 2.08
N VAL A 368 -20.82 0.99 0.86
CA VAL A 368 -20.83 1.96 -0.25
C VAL A 368 -21.95 1.56 -1.21
N SER A 369 -22.78 2.54 -1.59
CA SER A 369 -23.85 2.36 -2.57
C SER A 369 -23.46 2.96 -3.93
N GLY A 370 -24.31 2.78 -4.94
CA GLY A 370 -24.13 3.36 -6.28
C GLY A 370 -23.96 2.30 -7.37
N THR A 371 -23.47 2.74 -8.53
CA THR A 371 -23.35 1.94 -9.74
C THR A 371 -21.92 1.65 -10.14
N CYS A 372 -20.93 2.29 -9.50
CA CYS A 372 -19.54 2.01 -9.79
C CYS A 372 -19.13 0.61 -9.33
N PRO A 373 -18.18 -0.04 -10.02
CA PRO A 373 -17.56 -1.28 -9.56
C PRO A 373 -17.04 -1.15 -8.12
N SER A 374 -17.26 -2.22 -7.34
CA SER A 374 -16.86 -2.26 -5.94
C SER A 374 -15.36 -2.01 -5.76
N GLY A 375 -15.06 -1.29 -4.70
CA GLY A 375 -13.73 -0.81 -4.35
C GLY A 375 -13.25 -1.28 -2.99
N SER A 376 -12.18 -0.64 -2.51
CA SER A 376 -11.57 -0.90 -1.22
C SER A 376 -11.33 0.38 -0.41
N TRP A 377 -11.24 0.22 0.90
CA TRP A 377 -10.97 1.30 1.85
C TRP A 377 -9.51 1.27 2.32
N SER A 378 -8.92 2.45 2.45
CA SER A 378 -7.67 2.69 3.17
C SER A 378 -7.85 3.93 4.04
N GLY A 379 -8.05 3.76 5.34
CA GLY A 379 -8.48 4.84 6.24
C GLY A 379 -9.79 5.46 5.76
N ASN A 380 -9.80 6.78 5.58
CA ASN A 380 -10.97 7.52 5.08
C ASN A 380 -11.02 7.64 3.54
N THR A 381 -10.13 6.96 2.82
CA THR A 381 -10.07 7.00 1.37
C THR A 381 -10.67 5.73 0.77
N TYR A 382 -11.64 5.90 -0.12
CA TYR A 382 -12.24 4.83 -0.91
C TYR A 382 -11.68 4.86 -2.33
N THR A 383 -11.24 3.72 -2.83
CA THR A 383 -10.77 3.52 -4.21
C THR A 383 -11.71 2.56 -4.92
N THR A 384 -12.37 2.99 -5.99
CA THR A 384 -13.28 2.14 -6.78
C THR A 384 -12.53 1.01 -7.50
N GLY A 385 -13.25 0.06 -8.09
CA GLY A 385 -12.69 -0.77 -9.16
C GLY A 385 -12.40 0.06 -10.43
N SER A 386 -11.83 -0.57 -11.46
CA SER A 386 -11.57 0.08 -12.76
C SER A 386 -12.88 0.53 -13.42
N ILE A 387 -12.94 1.78 -13.88
CA ILE A 387 -14.15 2.41 -14.40
C ILE A 387 -14.18 2.36 -15.93
N SER A 388 -15.24 1.78 -16.50
CA SER A 388 -15.47 1.64 -17.95
C SER A 388 -16.77 2.27 -18.46
N ALA A 389 -17.52 2.94 -17.59
CA ALA A 389 -18.74 3.70 -17.89
C ALA A 389 -18.95 4.77 -16.82
N ASP A 390 -19.71 5.81 -17.13
CA ASP A 390 -20.13 6.81 -16.14
C ASP A 390 -20.89 6.13 -15.00
N CYS A 391 -20.54 6.49 -13.77
CA CYS A 391 -21.11 5.83 -12.61
C CYS A 391 -21.13 6.75 -11.38
N MET A 392 -21.87 6.33 -10.36
CA MET A 392 -21.92 7.05 -9.09
C MET A 392 -21.49 6.17 -7.93
N VAL A 393 -20.88 6.79 -6.91
CA VAL A 393 -20.65 6.21 -5.59
C VAL A 393 -21.40 7.02 -4.54
N GLY A 394 -22.14 6.32 -3.69
CA GLY A 394 -22.87 6.89 -2.57
C GLY A 394 -22.19 6.51 -1.26
N PHE A 395 -21.77 7.53 -0.51
CA PHE A 395 -21.20 7.39 0.81
C PHE A 395 -22.22 7.76 1.87
N SER A 396 -22.09 7.13 3.03
CA SER A 396 -22.82 7.50 4.24
C SER A 396 -21.87 7.44 5.42
N PHE A 397 -22.22 8.10 6.50
CA PHE A 397 -21.44 8.09 7.73
C PHE A 397 -22.27 7.48 8.84
N VAL A 398 -21.63 6.62 9.63
CA VAL A 398 -22.19 6.03 10.83
C VAL A 398 -21.51 6.65 12.04
N LYS A 399 -22.25 6.80 13.13
CA LYS A 399 -21.69 7.31 14.37
C LYS A 399 -20.72 6.28 14.95
N ILE A 400 -19.60 6.72 15.50
CA ILE A 400 -18.63 5.82 16.13
C ILE A 400 -19.28 5.21 17.37
N THR A 401 -19.10 3.91 17.58
CA THR A 401 -19.59 3.21 18.78
C THR A 401 -18.45 2.52 19.51
N TYR A 402 -18.56 2.43 20.83
CA TYR A 402 -17.61 1.73 21.69
C TYR A 402 -18.33 0.69 22.55
N PRO A 403 -17.74 -0.52 22.73
CA PRO A 403 -18.30 -1.53 23.61
C PRO A 403 -18.03 -1.19 25.08
N LEU A 404 -19.06 -1.32 25.90
CA LEU A 404 -18.98 -1.41 27.36
C LEU A 404 -19.19 -2.87 27.76
N THR A 405 -18.17 -3.50 28.31
CA THR A 405 -18.25 -4.85 28.87
C THR A 405 -18.43 -4.76 30.38
N LEU A 406 -19.50 -5.37 30.88
CA LEU A 406 -19.76 -5.48 32.31
C LEU A 406 -19.43 -6.88 32.79
N SER A 407 -18.76 -6.96 33.93
CA SER A 407 -18.52 -8.22 34.64
C SER A 407 -19.23 -8.18 36.00
N VAL A 408 -19.90 -9.26 36.38
CA VAL A 408 -20.63 -9.36 37.65
C VAL A 408 -19.97 -10.45 38.49
N SER A 409 -19.46 -10.07 39.66
CA SER A 409 -18.86 -10.98 40.64
C SER A 409 -19.77 -11.06 41.88
N GLY A 410 -20.14 -12.27 42.30
CA GLY A 410 -21.19 -12.50 43.29
C GLY A 410 -22.61 -12.43 42.69
N ALA A 411 -23.64 -12.53 43.54
CA ALA A 411 -25.02 -12.50 43.10
C ALA A 411 -25.60 -11.07 43.13
N GLY A 412 -25.86 -10.52 41.94
CA GLY A 412 -26.46 -9.20 41.78
C GLY A 412 -26.79 -8.92 40.32
N THR A 413 -27.43 -7.78 40.08
CA THR A 413 -27.75 -7.27 38.75
C THR A 413 -27.17 -5.88 38.57
N VAL A 414 -26.62 -5.59 37.39
CA VAL A 414 -26.25 -4.23 37.00
C VAL A 414 -27.27 -3.71 35.99
N HIS A 415 -27.94 -2.62 36.33
CA HIS A 415 -28.83 -1.90 35.42
C HIS A 415 -28.07 -0.74 34.78
N THR A 416 -28.31 -0.50 33.50
CA THR A 416 -27.72 0.59 32.74
C THR A 416 -28.81 1.51 32.23
N THR A 417 -28.57 2.81 32.34
CA THR A 417 -29.37 3.85 31.68
C THR A 417 -28.46 4.78 30.91
N THR A 418 -28.89 5.24 29.73
CA THR A 418 -28.06 6.14 28.90
C THR A 418 -28.59 7.57 28.84
N ASN A 419 -27.68 8.53 28.69
CA ASN A 419 -28.01 9.89 28.32
C ASN A 419 -27.26 10.30 27.03
N PRO A 420 -27.96 10.60 25.92
CA PRO A 420 -29.43 10.50 25.75
C PRO A 420 -29.91 9.04 25.83
N ALA A 421 -31.17 8.84 26.24
CA ALA A 421 -31.74 7.50 26.40
C ALA A 421 -31.90 6.82 25.04
N THR A 422 -31.08 5.79 24.80
CA THR A 422 -31.03 5.06 23.52
C THR A 422 -31.28 3.58 23.71
N THR A 423 -30.81 3.00 24.81
CA THR A 423 -30.86 1.54 25.05
C THR A 423 -30.47 1.24 26.51
N ASP A 424 -31.45 0.79 27.30
CA ASP A 424 -31.21 0.29 28.67
C ASP A 424 -30.92 -1.22 28.62
N MET A 425 -30.00 -1.67 29.48
CA MET A 425 -29.60 -3.08 29.61
C MET A 425 -29.52 -3.46 31.09
N SER A 426 -29.90 -4.70 31.41
CA SER A 426 -29.76 -5.28 32.75
C SER A 426 -28.95 -6.58 32.67
N CYS A 427 -27.91 -6.70 33.48
CA CYS A 427 -26.98 -7.82 33.43
C CYS A 427 -26.89 -8.53 34.78
N THR A 428 -27.28 -9.80 34.80
CA THR A 428 -27.13 -10.73 35.94
C THR A 428 -25.84 -11.56 35.86
N SER A 429 -25.14 -11.49 34.73
CA SER A 429 -23.87 -12.15 34.44
C SER A 429 -23.06 -11.27 33.47
N ASN A 430 -21.88 -11.72 33.05
CA ASN A 430 -21.02 -10.97 32.15
C ASN A 430 -21.75 -10.66 30.83
N CYS A 431 -21.81 -9.39 30.45
CA CYS A 431 -22.53 -8.91 29.28
C CYS A 431 -21.73 -7.80 28.56
N SER A 432 -22.08 -7.51 27.31
CA SER A 432 -21.44 -6.43 26.56
C SER A 432 -22.44 -5.77 25.62
N GLN A 433 -22.41 -4.43 25.58
CA GLN A 433 -23.26 -3.62 24.69
C GLN A 433 -22.45 -2.47 24.10
N SER A 434 -22.72 -2.10 22.85
CA SER A 434 -22.08 -0.96 22.20
C SER A 434 -22.94 0.30 22.31
N TYR A 435 -22.28 1.42 22.54
CA TYR A 435 -22.90 2.74 22.70
C TYR A 435 -22.24 3.76 21.80
N ASP A 436 -22.99 4.76 21.35
CA ASP A 436 -22.45 5.88 20.58
C ASP A 436 -21.35 6.61 21.36
N ILE A 437 -20.32 7.08 20.65
CA ILE A 437 -19.26 7.92 21.22
C ILE A 437 -19.82 9.15 21.94
N GLY A 438 -19.27 9.45 23.11
CA GLY A 438 -19.69 10.55 23.96
C GLY A 438 -20.95 10.27 24.80
N SER A 439 -21.61 9.12 24.61
CA SER A 439 -22.73 8.72 25.48
C SER A 439 -22.24 8.54 26.92
N VAL A 440 -23.04 9.00 27.87
CA VAL A 440 -22.80 8.74 29.29
C VAL A 440 -23.73 7.61 29.73
N VAL A 441 -23.15 6.47 30.09
CA VAL A 441 -23.85 5.29 30.58
C VAL A 441 -23.79 5.31 32.10
N THR A 442 -24.95 5.34 32.75
CA THR A 442 -25.10 5.28 34.20
C THR A 442 -25.39 3.84 34.61
N LEU A 443 -24.56 3.27 35.48
CA LEU A 443 -24.65 1.91 36.00
C LEU A 443 -25.15 1.98 37.45
N SER A 444 -26.20 1.21 37.74
CA SER A 444 -26.78 1.08 39.07
C SER A 444 -26.78 -0.39 39.48
N PRO A 445 -26.19 -0.76 40.63
CA PRO A 445 -26.18 -2.13 41.11
C PRO A 445 -27.48 -2.42 41.87
N SER A 446 -27.93 -3.68 41.80
CA SER A 446 -29.01 -4.22 42.59
C SER A 446 -28.57 -5.56 43.15
N ALA A 447 -28.36 -5.63 44.47
CA ALA A 447 -27.86 -6.83 45.11
C ALA A 447 -28.92 -7.95 45.10
N GLY A 448 -28.48 -9.19 44.93
CA GLY A 448 -29.34 -10.36 45.09
C GLY A 448 -29.76 -10.55 46.55
N VAL A 449 -30.78 -11.38 46.77
CA VAL A 449 -31.17 -11.79 48.14
C VAL A 449 -29.97 -12.46 48.81
N GLY A 450 -29.60 -12.02 50.01
CA GLY A 450 -28.44 -12.55 50.75
C GLY A 450 -27.10 -11.90 50.38
N TYR A 451 -27.08 -10.93 49.47
CA TYR A 451 -25.86 -10.26 49.01
C TYR A 451 -25.91 -8.75 49.27
N THR A 452 -24.75 -8.10 49.32
CA THR A 452 -24.62 -6.65 49.32
C THR A 452 -23.67 -6.17 48.22
N PHE A 453 -23.91 -4.98 47.68
CA PHE A 453 -22.98 -4.35 46.73
C PHE A 453 -21.77 -3.80 47.48
N ILE A 454 -20.56 -4.10 46.99
CA ILE A 454 -19.31 -3.68 47.63
C ILE A 454 -18.67 -2.53 46.87
N SER A 455 -18.45 -2.70 45.57
CA SER A 455 -17.74 -1.70 44.77
C SER A 455 -17.87 -1.96 43.28
N TRP A 456 -17.61 -0.90 42.53
CA TRP A 456 -17.25 -0.98 41.13
C TRP A 456 -15.72 -1.16 41.02
N GLY A 457 -15.29 -2.01 40.10
CA GLY A 457 -13.90 -2.11 39.66
C GLY A 457 -13.57 -1.12 38.55
N ASP A 458 -12.27 -0.96 38.27
CA ASP A 458 -11.71 -0.08 37.23
C ASP A 458 -12.11 1.41 37.39
N ASN A 459 -12.24 2.13 36.26
CA ASN A 459 -12.43 3.60 36.13
C ASN A 459 -13.77 4.14 36.67
N CYS A 460 -14.39 3.47 37.64
CA CYS A 460 -15.60 3.96 38.29
C CYS A 460 -15.46 3.93 39.82
N GLY A 461 -15.23 5.10 40.40
CA GLY A 461 -15.15 5.29 41.86
C GLY A 461 -16.42 5.94 42.39
N GLY A 462 -17.37 5.14 42.87
CA GLY A 462 -18.61 5.60 43.50
C GLY A 462 -19.27 4.48 44.31
N SER A 463 -20.03 4.82 45.35
CA SER A 463 -20.64 3.84 46.27
C SER A 463 -21.92 3.19 45.74
N ASP A 464 -22.71 3.89 44.93
CA ASP A 464 -24.07 3.43 44.55
C ASP A 464 -24.40 3.59 43.06
N VAL A 465 -23.77 4.55 42.37
CA VAL A 465 -24.01 4.80 40.94
C VAL A 465 -22.67 5.10 40.27
N CYS A 466 -22.45 4.48 39.12
CA CYS A 466 -21.24 4.63 38.32
C CYS A 466 -21.59 5.29 36.97
N GLN A 467 -20.90 6.37 36.58
CA GLN A 467 -21.08 6.98 35.26
C GLN A 467 -19.87 6.75 34.38
N VAL A 468 -20.09 6.18 33.20
CA VAL A 468 -19.06 5.86 32.23
C VAL A 468 -19.31 6.63 30.95
N THR A 469 -18.38 7.52 30.61
CA THR A 469 -18.38 8.17 29.29
C THR A 469 -17.72 7.25 28.26
N MET A 470 -18.42 7.02 27.14
CA MET A 470 -17.97 6.13 26.07
C MET A 470 -17.14 6.89 25.04
N ASP A 471 -15.86 7.05 25.34
CA ASP A 471 -14.83 7.65 24.48
C ASP A 471 -13.85 6.62 23.88
N GLN A 472 -13.88 5.39 24.42
CA GLN A 472 -13.13 4.22 23.99
C GLN A 472 -13.84 2.96 24.52
N ALA A 473 -13.34 1.76 24.17
CA ALA A 473 -13.84 0.52 24.77
C ALA A 473 -13.60 0.54 26.29
N ARG A 474 -14.64 0.21 27.07
CA ARG A 474 -14.58 0.23 28.54
C ARG A 474 -14.96 -1.13 29.11
N ARG A 475 -14.37 -1.45 30.27
CA ARG A 475 -14.74 -2.59 31.11
C ARG A 475 -15.01 -2.08 32.52
N VAL A 476 -16.09 -2.57 33.13
CA VAL A 476 -16.42 -2.29 34.53
C VAL A 476 -16.86 -3.59 35.20
N THR A 477 -16.40 -3.81 36.42
CA THR A 477 -16.79 -4.98 37.22
C THR A 477 -17.66 -4.52 38.38
N ALA A 478 -18.82 -5.14 38.62
CA ALA A 478 -19.58 -4.99 39.85
C ALA A 478 -19.26 -6.15 40.79
N THR A 479 -18.90 -5.84 42.02
CA THR A 479 -18.62 -6.86 43.05
C THR A 479 -19.71 -6.83 44.11
N PHE A 480 -20.33 -7.99 44.31
CA PHE A 480 -21.31 -8.27 45.35
C PHE A 480 -20.72 -9.31 46.30
N ALA A 481 -20.86 -9.10 47.61
CA ALA A 481 -20.43 -10.04 48.63
C ALA A 481 -21.64 -10.73 49.26
N ASP A 482 -21.49 -12.02 49.53
CA ASP A 482 -22.46 -12.79 50.32
C ASP A 482 -22.42 -12.31 51.77
N ILE A 483 -23.59 -12.07 52.35
CA ILE A 483 -23.78 -11.68 53.75
C ILE A 483 -24.67 -12.67 54.49
N THR A 484 -25.03 -13.80 53.85
CA THR A 484 -25.86 -14.84 54.44
C THR A 484 -24.98 -15.70 55.33
N PRO A 485 -25.21 -15.74 56.65
CA PRO A 485 -24.47 -16.66 57.50
C PRO A 485 -24.93 -18.10 57.26
N PRO A 486 -24.02 -19.08 57.30
CA PRO A 486 -24.40 -20.49 57.31
C PRO A 486 -25.07 -20.86 58.63
N ASP A 487 -25.84 -21.95 58.64
CA ASP A 487 -26.38 -22.57 59.86
C ASP A 487 -25.86 -24.00 60.00
N THR A 488 -25.44 -24.37 61.19
CA THR A 488 -24.87 -25.69 61.47
C THR A 488 -25.89 -26.63 62.07
N ASN A 489 -25.90 -27.88 61.61
CA ASN A 489 -26.79 -28.90 62.13
C ASN A 489 -25.99 -30.16 62.53
N ILE A 490 -26.16 -30.62 63.77
CA ILE A 490 -25.61 -31.91 64.23
C ILE A 490 -26.49 -33.03 63.68
N THR A 491 -25.92 -33.88 62.84
CA THR A 491 -26.62 -34.96 62.12
C THR A 491 -26.48 -36.32 62.81
N SER A 492 -25.46 -36.51 63.64
CA SER A 492 -25.30 -37.67 64.52
C SER A 492 -24.60 -37.27 65.80
N SER A 493 -25.05 -37.83 66.91
CA SER A 493 -24.54 -37.53 68.25
C SER A 493 -24.55 -38.78 69.13
N PRO A 494 -23.74 -38.81 70.21
CA PRO A 494 -23.87 -39.80 71.25
C PRO A 494 -25.23 -39.71 71.94
N ALA A 495 -25.68 -40.83 72.53
CA ALA A 495 -26.83 -40.82 73.43
C ALA A 495 -26.62 -39.78 74.56
N THR A 496 -27.71 -39.15 75.00
CA THR A 496 -27.71 -38.13 76.07
C THR A 496 -27.19 -38.65 77.42
N SER A 497 -27.13 -39.96 77.58
CA SER A 497 -26.59 -40.69 78.73
C SER A 497 -25.92 -41.96 78.23
N THR A 498 -24.63 -42.12 78.51
CA THR A 498 -23.82 -43.25 78.01
C THR A 498 -22.80 -43.71 79.04
N THR A 499 -22.35 -44.96 78.96
CA THR A 499 -21.16 -45.45 79.70
C THR A 499 -19.90 -45.45 78.83
N SER A 500 -20.03 -45.14 77.53
CA SER A 500 -18.91 -45.07 76.59
C SER A 500 -18.04 -43.85 76.84
N THR A 501 -16.73 -44.07 76.86
CA THR A 501 -15.68 -43.05 76.97
C THR A 501 -15.15 -42.62 75.60
N SER A 502 -15.88 -42.94 74.53
CA SER A 502 -15.66 -42.46 73.17
C SER A 502 -16.93 -41.83 72.61
N PHE A 503 -16.77 -40.76 71.82
CA PHE A 503 -17.86 -40.09 71.12
C PHE A 503 -17.52 -39.84 69.65
N SER A 504 -18.55 -39.68 68.84
CA SER A 504 -18.44 -39.19 67.47
C SER A 504 -19.63 -38.28 67.18
N PHE A 505 -19.35 -37.12 66.60
CA PHE A 505 -20.35 -36.20 66.09
C PHE A 505 -20.20 -36.12 64.58
N THR A 506 -21.30 -36.24 63.85
CA THR A 506 -21.36 -35.74 62.47
C THR A 506 -22.22 -34.50 62.44
N PHE A 507 -21.83 -33.56 61.61
CA PHE A 507 -22.54 -32.30 61.39
C PHE A 507 -22.37 -31.84 59.95
N SER A 508 -23.24 -30.93 59.53
CA SER A 508 -23.25 -30.29 58.22
C SER A 508 -23.63 -28.81 58.37
N ALA A 509 -23.26 -27.99 57.39
CA ALA A 509 -23.73 -26.61 57.26
C ALA A 509 -24.79 -26.51 56.16
N THR A 510 -25.64 -25.50 56.23
CA THR A 510 -26.57 -25.16 55.14
C THR A 510 -25.84 -24.74 53.85
N GLU A 511 -24.61 -24.24 53.97
CA GLU A 511 -23.79 -23.83 52.83
C GLU A 511 -22.61 -24.78 52.58
N ILE A 512 -22.55 -25.28 51.34
CA ILE A 512 -21.51 -26.21 50.89
C ILE A 512 -20.15 -25.50 50.85
N GLY A 513 -19.11 -26.16 51.36
CA GLY A 513 -17.75 -25.62 51.38
C GLY A 513 -17.43 -24.82 52.64
N SER A 514 -18.38 -24.66 53.56
CA SER A 514 -18.14 -24.06 54.87
C SER A 514 -17.09 -24.83 55.67
N THR A 515 -16.30 -24.08 56.43
CA THR A 515 -15.37 -24.62 57.44
C THR A 515 -16.07 -24.66 58.80
N PHE A 516 -15.57 -25.48 59.73
CA PHE A 516 -16.20 -25.66 61.04
C PHE A 516 -15.24 -25.33 62.18
N GLU A 517 -15.78 -24.69 63.21
CA GLU A 517 -15.15 -24.55 64.51
C GLU A 517 -15.97 -25.31 65.55
N CYS A 518 -15.28 -26.05 66.41
CA CYS A 518 -15.87 -26.85 67.47
C CYS A 518 -15.31 -26.43 68.82
N LYS A 519 -16.13 -26.57 69.87
CA LYS A 519 -15.69 -26.51 71.26
C LYS A 519 -16.34 -27.62 72.06
N LEU A 520 -15.59 -28.18 73.01
CA LEU A 520 -16.06 -29.15 74.00
C LEU A 520 -16.11 -28.48 75.37
N SER A 521 -17.25 -28.56 76.03
CA SER A 521 -17.54 -27.96 77.33
C SER A 521 -17.07 -26.49 77.39
N ASN A 522 -16.24 -26.15 78.39
CA ASN A 522 -15.70 -24.81 78.58
C ASN A 522 -14.40 -24.54 77.78
N GLY A 523 -14.11 -25.37 76.77
CA GLY A 523 -12.96 -25.20 75.88
C GLY A 523 -13.10 -24.01 74.93
N SER A 524 -11.99 -23.62 74.31
CA SER A 524 -11.97 -22.60 73.25
C SER A 524 -12.46 -23.17 71.92
N TRP A 525 -13.00 -22.32 71.05
CA TRP A 525 -13.27 -22.67 69.66
C TRP A 525 -11.96 -23.05 68.96
N GLY A 526 -11.96 -24.19 68.29
CA GLY A 526 -10.87 -24.65 67.45
C GLY A 526 -11.38 -25.25 66.14
N THR A 527 -10.57 -25.23 65.10
CA THR A 527 -10.93 -25.81 63.79
C THR A 527 -11.22 -27.31 63.92
N CYS A 528 -12.28 -27.78 63.28
CA CYS A 528 -12.68 -29.19 63.31
C CYS A 528 -13.24 -29.66 61.96
N THR A 529 -13.35 -30.98 61.79
CA THR A 529 -13.96 -31.62 60.62
C THR A 529 -15.03 -32.61 61.06
N SER A 530 -16.04 -32.83 60.22
CA SER A 530 -17.06 -33.88 60.40
C SER A 530 -16.59 -35.18 59.71
N PRO A 531 -16.60 -36.35 60.36
CA PRO A 531 -16.96 -36.59 61.76
C PRO A 531 -15.90 -36.04 62.73
N TYR A 532 -16.37 -35.49 63.86
CA TYR A 532 -15.54 -35.02 64.97
C TYR A 532 -15.62 -35.98 66.15
N GLY A 533 -14.47 -36.54 66.52
CA GLY A 533 -14.33 -37.43 67.67
C GLY A 533 -13.12 -38.34 67.56
N ASN A 534 -12.69 -38.90 68.69
CA ASN A 534 -11.70 -39.98 68.76
C ASN A 534 -12.03 -40.94 69.91
N SER A 535 -11.44 -42.14 69.90
CA SER A 535 -11.80 -43.25 70.80
C SER A 535 -11.47 -43.04 72.29
N ILE A 536 -10.88 -41.93 72.73
CA ILE A 536 -10.45 -41.79 74.13
C ILE A 536 -10.64 -40.32 74.60
N VAL A 537 -11.76 -40.05 75.27
CA VAL A 537 -12.15 -38.73 75.82
C VAL A 537 -11.17 -38.19 76.87
N PHE A 538 -10.38 -39.06 77.51
CA PHE A 538 -9.65 -38.70 78.74
C PHE A 538 -8.31 -37.98 78.57
N ALA A 539 -7.70 -38.02 77.38
CA ALA A 539 -6.37 -37.45 77.16
C ALA A 539 -6.38 -35.96 76.73
N GLN A 540 -7.50 -35.46 76.20
CA GLN A 540 -7.54 -34.13 75.55
C GLN A 540 -8.36 -33.07 76.32
N CYS A 541 -9.10 -33.46 77.37
CA CYS A 541 -9.87 -32.53 78.17
C CYS A 541 -9.66 -32.77 79.67
N THR A 542 -8.71 -32.04 80.25
CA THR A 542 -8.43 -32.06 81.70
C THR A 542 -9.56 -31.42 82.53
N THR A 543 -10.34 -30.50 81.96
CA THR A 543 -11.47 -29.83 82.63
C THR A 543 -12.78 -30.62 82.57
N CYS A 544 -12.91 -31.57 81.64
CA CYS A 544 -14.07 -32.46 81.53
C CYS A 544 -14.15 -33.48 82.69
N ARG A 545 -13.13 -33.53 83.55
CA ARG A 545 -13.03 -34.44 84.70
C ARG A 545 -13.94 -34.05 85.87
N THR A 546 -14.48 -32.83 85.88
CA THR A 546 -15.32 -32.29 86.97
C THR A 546 -16.77 -32.02 86.55
N ASP A 547 -17.08 -32.06 85.26
CA ASP A 547 -18.43 -31.79 84.75
C ASP A 547 -19.25 -33.08 84.68
N SER A 548 -20.35 -33.14 85.44
CA SER A 548 -21.33 -34.24 85.34
C SER A 548 -22.10 -34.24 84.02
N GLN A 549 -22.01 -33.15 83.24
CA GLN A 549 -22.62 -32.97 81.93
C GLN A 549 -21.61 -32.33 80.95
N LEU A 550 -21.28 -33.06 79.89
CA LEU A 550 -20.44 -32.58 78.79
C LEU A 550 -21.29 -31.84 77.76
N SER A 551 -20.74 -30.79 77.15
CA SER A 551 -21.36 -30.10 76.03
C SER A 551 -20.45 -30.10 74.81
N PHE A 552 -21.04 -30.15 73.63
CA PHE A 552 -20.37 -29.96 72.36
C PHE A 552 -21.08 -28.82 71.65
N ALA A 553 -20.34 -27.88 71.10
CA ALA A 553 -20.88 -26.87 70.22
C ALA A 553 -20.07 -26.82 68.93
N VAL A 554 -20.76 -26.69 67.81
CA VAL A 554 -20.16 -26.56 66.48
C VAL A 554 -20.83 -25.42 65.75
N ARG A 555 -20.01 -24.62 65.05
CA ARG A 555 -20.47 -23.52 64.19
C ARG A 555 -19.73 -23.56 62.86
N ALA A 556 -20.38 -23.10 61.81
CA ALA A 556 -19.85 -23.05 60.46
C ALA A 556 -19.36 -21.62 60.12
N LYS A 557 -18.43 -21.54 59.19
CA LYS A 557 -18.00 -20.31 58.53
C LYS A 557 -18.00 -20.56 57.03
N ASP A 558 -18.75 -19.75 56.29
CA ASP A 558 -18.84 -19.89 54.84
C ASP A 558 -17.55 -19.42 54.13
N LEU A 559 -17.54 -19.45 52.80
CA LEU A 559 -16.39 -18.99 52.00
C LEU A 559 -16.27 -17.45 51.93
N ALA A 560 -17.35 -16.72 52.21
CA ALA A 560 -17.37 -15.26 52.29
C ALA A 560 -16.86 -14.73 53.64
N GLY A 561 -16.71 -15.61 54.64
CA GLY A 561 -16.25 -15.31 55.98
C GLY A 561 -17.37 -15.07 56.98
N ASN A 562 -18.65 -15.29 56.63
CA ASN A 562 -19.78 -15.15 57.55
C ASN A 562 -19.77 -16.32 58.55
N ASP A 563 -19.79 -15.99 59.84
CA ASP A 563 -19.86 -16.95 60.96
C ASP A 563 -21.33 -17.31 61.25
N ASP A 564 -21.60 -18.59 61.46
CA ASP A 564 -22.89 -19.08 61.98
C ASP A 564 -23.18 -18.44 63.35
N PRO A 565 -24.23 -17.60 63.45
CA PRO A 565 -24.59 -16.90 64.67
C PRO A 565 -25.26 -17.82 65.71
N THR A 566 -25.71 -19.00 65.30
CA THR A 566 -26.47 -19.96 66.10
C THR A 566 -25.79 -21.34 66.14
N PRO A 567 -24.63 -21.47 66.82
CA PRO A 567 -23.94 -22.74 66.91
C PRO A 567 -24.83 -23.88 67.40
N ALA A 568 -24.83 -25.02 66.70
CA ALA A 568 -25.53 -26.21 67.15
C ALA A 568 -24.84 -26.80 68.38
N THR A 569 -25.63 -27.13 69.40
CA THR A 569 -25.12 -27.67 70.66
C THR A 569 -25.72 -29.02 71.00
N TRP A 570 -24.92 -29.90 71.60
CA TRP A 570 -25.37 -31.17 72.16
C TRP A 570 -24.83 -31.37 73.57
N ASN A 571 -25.69 -31.75 74.51
CA ASN A 571 -25.31 -32.03 75.89
C ASN A 571 -25.53 -33.51 76.19
N TRP A 572 -24.56 -34.15 76.83
CA TRP A 572 -24.66 -35.55 77.25
C TRP A 572 -23.93 -35.80 78.57
N THR A 573 -24.17 -36.96 79.16
CA THR A 573 -23.57 -37.40 80.42
C THR A 573 -22.87 -38.74 80.22
N ILE A 574 -21.69 -38.91 80.85
CA ILE A 574 -21.00 -40.21 80.92
C ILE A 574 -21.22 -40.77 82.32
N ASN A 575 -21.96 -41.87 82.41
CA ASN A 575 -22.24 -42.55 83.67
C ASN A 575 -21.17 -43.60 83.95
N PHE A 576 -20.46 -43.45 85.06
CA PHE A 576 -19.61 -44.50 85.60
C PHE A 576 -20.44 -45.35 86.57
N PRO A 577 -20.37 -46.70 86.51
CA PRO A 577 -21.05 -47.53 87.49
C PRO A 577 -20.46 -47.27 88.88
N ILE A 578 -21.24 -46.66 89.77
CA ILE A 578 -20.87 -46.43 91.17
C ILE A 578 -21.24 -47.70 91.96
N GLY A 579 -20.25 -48.29 92.64
CA GLY A 579 -20.46 -49.29 93.69
C GLY A 579 -19.85 -50.66 93.40
N ILE A 580 -18.60 -50.87 93.81
CA ILE A 580 -18.13 -52.22 94.10
C ILE A 580 -18.65 -52.55 95.50
N PRO A 581 -19.38 -53.66 95.72
CA PRO A 581 -19.93 -54.02 97.03
C PRO A 581 -18.80 -54.54 97.96
N ILE A 582 -17.94 -53.62 98.41
CA ILE A 582 -16.85 -53.90 99.36
C ILE A 582 -17.41 -54.15 100.78
N ASP A 583 -18.62 -53.66 101.06
CA ASP A 583 -19.21 -53.73 102.40
C ASP A 583 -19.58 -55.16 102.85
N ASN A 584 -19.65 -56.14 101.94
CA ASN A 584 -20.02 -57.53 102.26
C ASN A 584 -18.82 -58.50 102.29
N VAL A 585 -17.59 -57.98 102.20
CA VAL A 585 -16.38 -58.81 102.18
C VAL A 585 -16.16 -59.43 103.56
N GLN A 586 -15.95 -60.75 103.58
CA GLN A 586 -15.62 -61.53 104.77
C GLN A 586 -14.09 -61.55 104.98
N ASP A 587 -13.65 -61.87 106.19
CA ASP A 587 -12.22 -62.08 106.47
C ASP A 587 -11.65 -63.21 105.59
N GLY A 588 -10.53 -62.94 104.93
CA GLY A 588 -9.92 -63.75 103.88
C GLY A 588 -10.51 -63.59 102.46
N GLY A 589 -11.50 -62.71 102.25
CA GLY A 589 -12.23 -62.58 100.99
C GLY A 589 -11.43 -62.04 99.80
N LEU A 590 -12.00 -62.17 98.59
CA LEU A 590 -11.45 -61.63 97.34
C LEU A 590 -12.43 -60.66 96.68
N VAL A 591 -11.94 -59.48 96.30
CA VAL A 591 -12.66 -58.47 95.51
C VAL A 591 -11.93 -58.25 94.20
N GLN A 592 -12.65 -58.36 93.09
CA GLN A 592 -12.11 -58.14 91.74
C GLN A 592 -12.61 -56.79 91.21
N LEU A 593 -11.70 -56.00 90.64
CA LEU A 593 -11.98 -54.70 90.03
C LEU A 593 -11.77 -54.75 88.50
N PRO A 594 -12.63 -54.09 87.72
CA PRO A 594 -12.47 -54.06 86.27
C PRO A 594 -11.27 -53.19 85.86
N ALA A 595 -10.73 -53.42 84.66
CA ALA A 595 -9.62 -52.68 84.05
C ALA A 595 -10.10 -51.28 83.59
N ILE A 596 -10.39 -50.42 84.55
CA ILE A 596 -10.84 -49.05 84.36
C ILE A 596 -10.11 -48.12 85.34
N ASP A 597 -10.25 -46.83 85.10
CA ASP A 597 -9.71 -45.78 85.97
C ASP A 597 -10.81 -45.33 86.95
N PHE A 598 -10.61 -45.57 88.24
CA PHE A 598 -11.44 -45.04 89.32
C PHE A 598 -10.93 -43.67 89.74
N VAL A 599 -11.83 -42.69 89.81
CA VAL A 599 -11.54 -41.32 90.23
C VAL A 599 -11.94 -41.02 91.69
N ASN A 600 -12.52 -41.99 92.38
CA ASN A 600 -12.98 -41.83 93.76
C ASN A 600 -12.00 -42.41 94.76
N ASP A 601 -11.99 -41.85 95.98
CA ASP A 601 -11.30 -42.41 97.13
C ASP A 601 -11.95 -43.73 97.56
N LEU A 602 -11.12 -44.72 97.92
CA LEU A 602 -11.57 -45.96 98.53
C LEU A 602 -11.18 -45.97 100.00
N THR A 603 -12.18 -46.05 100.88
CA THR A 603 -11.95 -46.12 102.33
C THR A 603 -12.36 -47.48 102.86
N PHE A 604 -11.41 -48.17 103.50
CA PHE A 604 -11.61 -49.46 104.15
C PHE A 604 -11.55 -49.30 105.67
N SER A 605 -12.64 -49.65 106.35
CA SER A 605 -12.81 -49.34 107.78
C SER A 605 -13.19 -50.54 108.65
N LYS A 606 -13.11 -51.76 108.11
CA LYS A 606 -13.43 -53.00 108.84
C LYS A 606 -12.15 -53.73 109.22
N GLU A 607 -12.08 -54.25 110.45
CA GLU A 607 -10.94 -55.02 110.95
C GLU A 607 -10.91 -56.45 110.40
N ILE A 608 -10.73 -56.58 109.09
CA ILE A 608 -10.63 -57.84 108.35
C ILE A 608 -9.45 -57.80 107.39
N THR A 609 -8.97 -58.97 106.96
CA THR A 609 -7.94 -59.11 105.92
C THR A 609 -8.59 -59.58 104.62
N PHE A 610 -8.38 -58.90 103.50
CA PHE A 610 -8.90 -59.37 102.21
C PHE A 610 -7.99 -58.98 101.04
N SER A 611 -8.20 -59.60 99.87
CA SER A 611 -7.44 -59.31 98.64
C SER A 611 -8.27 -58.49 97.67
N LEU A 612 -7.67 -57.43 97.14
CA LEU A 612 -8.24 -56.56 96.12
C LEU A 612 -7.41 -56.67 94.83
N LYS A 613 -8.00 -57.23 93.78
CA LYS A 613 -7.30 -57.50 92.51
C LYS A 613 -7.88 -56.69 91.36
N GLY A 614 -7.05 -55.91 90.69
CA GLY A 614 -7.42 -55.08 89.56
C GLY A 614 -7.25 -55.74 88.19
N GLY A 615 -7.75 -55.05 87.17
CA GLY A 615 -7.45 -55.34 85.78
C GLY A 615 -8.39 -56.32 85.09
N TYR A 616 -9.57 -56.60 85.63
CA TYR A 616 -10.47 -57.58 85.04
C TYR A 616 -11.28 -57.05 83.86
N ALA A 617 -11.61 -57.90 82.90
CA ALA A 617 -12.62 -57.60 81.89
C ALA A 617 -13.99 -57.36 82.57
N SER A 618 -14.93 -56.74 81.85
CA SER A 618 -16.27 -56.44 82.38
C SER A 618 -17.05 -57.67 82.85
N ASP A 619 -16.64 -58.88 82.44
CA ASP A 619 -17.22 -60.17 82.85
C ASP A 619 -16.52 -60.82 84.06
N TYR A 620 -15.44 -60.20 84.57
CA TYR A 620 -14.60 -60.65 85.68
C TYR A 620 -13.94 -62.02 85.51
N GLN A 621 -13.92 -62.58 84.29
CA GLN A 621 -13.35 -63.91 84.02
C GLN A 621 -11.86 -63.87 83.71
N SER A 622 -11.34 -62.75 83.19
CA SER A 622 -9.94 -62.62 82.77
C SER A 622 -9.34 -61.28 83.16
N GLN A 623 -8.05 -61.25 83.49
CA GLN A 623 -7.30 -60.00 83.67
C GLN A 623 -6.79 -59.51 82.30
N ILE A 624 -7.27 -58.34 81.88
CA ILE A 624 -6.99 -57.72 80.58
C ILE A 624 -6.14 -56.44 80.69
N GLY A 625 -5.83 -55.98 81.90
CA GLY A 625 -5.07 -54.75 82.12
C GLY A 625 -4.77 -54.51 83.59
N MET A 626 -4.68 -53.25 83.99
CA MET A 626 -4.61 -52.82 85.39
C MET A 626 -5.85 -52.01 85.74
N THR A 627 -6.19 -51.95 87.03
CA THR A 627 -7.13 -50.94 87.54
C THR A 627 -6.32 -49.76 88.06
N ILE A 628 -6.63 -48.54 87.61
CA ILE A 628 -5.96 -47.33 88.12
C ILE A 628 -6.91 -46.64 89.09
N ILE A 629 -6.43 -46.26 90.26
CA ILE A 629 -7.16 -45.48 91.26
C ILE A 629 -6.44 -44.14 91.37
N HIS A 630 -7.13 -43.07 90.95
CA HIS A 630 -6.65 -41.69 91.02
C HIS A 630 -7.04 -40.98 92.34
N GLY A 631 -7.88 -41.62 93.15
CA GLY A 631 -8.17 -41.17 94.52
C GLY A 631 -7.19 -41.75 95.54
N ALA A 632 -7.41 -41.43 96.81
CA ALA A 632 -6.70 -42.03 97.91
C ALA A 632 -7.30 -43.39 98.29
N ILE A 633 -6.43 -44.36 98.58
CA ILE A 633 -6.83 -45.56 99.31
C ILE A 633 -6.51 -45.35 100.79
N THR A 634 -7.55 -45.27 101.62
CA THR A 634 -7.41 -45.09 103.07
C THR A 634 -7.84 -46.36 103.79
N ILE A 635 -6.91 -46.97 104.55
CA ILE A 635 -7.20 -48.13 105.41
C ILE A 635 -7.19 -47.65 106.85
N THR A 636 -8.36 -47.60 107.49
CA THR A 636 -8.51 -47.15 108.88
C THR A 636 -8.55 -48.30 109.89
N ALA A 637 -8.87 -49.52 109.45
CA ALA A 637 -8.78 -50.77 110.21
C ALA A 637 -8.60 -51.97 109.26
N GLY A 638 -7.97 -53.06 109.71
CA GLY A 638 -7.76 -54.29 108.93
C GLY A 638 -6.52 -54.27 108.02
N THR A 639 -6.45 -55.21 107.07
CA THR A 639 -5.35 -55.33 106.10
C THR A 639 -5.87 -55.59 104.69
N VAL A 640 -5.33 -54.90 103.67
CA VAL A 640 -5.72 -55.10 102.27
C VAL A 640 -4.51 -55.55 101.45
N ASN A 641 -4.62 -56.73 100.83
CA ASN A 641 -3.61 -57.24 99.89
C ASN A 641 -3.98 -56.80 98.47
N MET A 642 -3.23 -55.87 97.88
CA MET A 642 -3.52 -55.32 96.56
C MET A 642 -2.67 -55.98 95.47
N GLU A 643 -3.30 -56.29 94.33
CA GLU A 643 -2.63 -56.83 93.16
C GLU A 643 -3.16 -56.18 91.89
N ASN A 644 -2.27 -55.85 90.96
CA ASN A 644 -2.62 -55.33 89.63
C ASN A 644 -3.47 -54.04 89.66
N ILE A 645 -3.17 -53.21 90.65
CA ILE A 645 -3.78 -51.90 90.91
C ILE A 645 -2.67 -50.86 90.92
N VAL A 646 -2.90 -49.74 90.24
CA VAL A 646 -2.02 -48.57 90.27
C VAL A 646 -2.72 -47.47 91.05
N ILE A 647 -2.08 -46.94 92.09
CA ILE A 647 -2.52 -45.71 92.74
C ILE A 647 -1.76 -44.58 92.06
N ALA A 648 -2.46 -43.81 91.23
CA ALA A 648 -1.89 -42.69 90.49
C ALA A 648 -2.20 -41.37 91.23
N PRO A 649 -1.23 -40.46 91.37
CA PRO A 649 -1.47 -39.15 91.98
C PRO A 649 -2.38 -38.24 91.16
#